data_AF-A0AB40DKT1-F1
#
_entry.id   AF-A0AB40DKT1-F1
#
_cell.length_a   1.000
_cell.length_b   1.000
_cell.length_c   1.000
_cell.angle_alpha   90.00
_cell.angle_beta   90.00
_cell.angle_gamma   90.00
#
_symmetry.space_group_name_H-M   'P 1'
#
loop_
_entity.id
_entity.type
_entity.pdbx_description
1 polymer ?
#
loop_
_entity_poly.entity_id
_entity_poly.type
_entity_poly.pdbx_seq_one_letter_code
_entity_poly.pdbx_strand_id
1 'polypeptide(L)'
;MIGKQRIWRTSAVGLVLSTFSLFSIVYMDQIERWMIEWLMVLRPGTLISTLWESPSMDINVDLYIFNWTNSESIGDPTVKPRFEELGPYRFTERMQKVNVEWHDENSTVSYKRRSRFDFDQNLSAGLPSDPIVAPNLLIVGLYQKMMLWSPMLRSLMMIALNIYGKDQTMVRPASDWMFDGFDTPLIKMSKMMPPKLVPEMKFPYEKIGYAYPRNGSMEIYGHHNVYTGRDKFEKLGQIAQWRYNNVTEASPRCKLKGSTGEFHPIPLVKGRPISYFLPDLCRELQVDYYGTTLFEGVEAFVYKGSARNMANGTDNPDNSCYCQENCQEVRSGLLNISSCWYGAPVFASYPHFYQADPYYADQVEGMKPDKDRHAMVIMLEPKTGMVLEIKARIMANLLVEPKTHLIYRNARKTFFPLIWADYNVRITDDLLGYVKLIPILELVGKICGVLGASLGVLMVFWYPHQMIWQKTLMQKIEINALETTRTSDPIKNNSVEDSPLLIGLQYTVAGNSNEMALSPTSRSFEGWKVSPLPLNFDVYLFNWTNPQDFFVGSGKKPRFEQLGPYRFREQPDKVDIEWHNQNASVSFHKKSWFYFDAAGSNGSLSDMVTQVNSVAHAAARRGADSWLGRLAVNVANRAYGQDVSVTKTADEMLFKGYDHQFIKVGKLLRPQDVPYARVGFQYPRNGSATFDGDINMFTGSDDIAKMGQIHTWNNLTHTGAFEGTCGQVRGSMGEFFPPNLSTNASVYMYMPKMCRAIPLDYTETVTVHGVTAYKFSGTQHAVDNGTLYPETSCYCVGGKCLPIGVINIGPCAFNASVYMSFPHFYMADASYLEAIEGLQPEREKHEFFMTLEPNAGVPMDVGGGFQANYYMEPIEGIDLYKNVPRVMIPMMWCEERVRVTEEIAADIALVSLIVLLGQIATGILLAGGLICTCWYPTRKVTHFCQSDPKAKASAFSPLAAFGVNSAAPSAPTAQIFRNNTSSPGNDRVGVRLLDYNRDSGLKAESGTTENSARELLIAEDSPDVIIR
;
A
#
# COMPACT_ATOMS: atom_id res chain seq x y z
N MET A 1 -50.32 27.46 -35.07
CA MET A 1 -49.03 28.06 -34.64
C MET A 1 -48.17 27.13 -33.77
N ILE A 2 -48.76 26.33 -32.88
CA ILE A 2 -48.04 25.45 -31.93
C ILE A 2 -47.11 24.41 -32.61
N GLY A 3 -47.48 23.90 -33.78
CA GLY A 3 -46.64 22.95 -34.55
C GLY A 3 -45.34 23.56 -35.10
N LYS A 4 -45.34 24.84 -35.52
CA LYS A 4 -44.16 25.52 -36.07
C LYS A 4 -43.10 25.80 -35.00
N GLN A 5 -43.52 26.18 -33.79
CA GLN A 5 -42.60 26.40 -32.67
C GLN A 5 -41.95 25.10 -32.17
N ARG A 6 -42.66 23.96 -32.23
CA ARG A 6 -42.09 22.65 -31.85
C ARG A 6 -41.05 22.15 -32.86
N ILE A 7 -41.31 22.32 -34.16
CA ILE A 7 -40.34 22.03 -35.23
C ILE A 7 -39.06 22.82 -35.00
N TRP A 8 -39.19 24.12 -34.77
CA TRP A 8 -38.03 24.99 -34.57
C TRP A 8 -37.20 24.59 -33.36
N ARG A 9 -37.84 24.22 -32.23
CA ARG A 9 -37.14 23.80 -31.01
C ARG A 9 -36.43 22.44 -31.17
N THR A 10 -37.08 21.44 -31.75
CA THR A 10 -36.46 20.11 -31.93
C THR A 10 -35.35 20.14 -32.97
N SER A 11 -35.54 20.87 -34.08
CA SER A 11 -34.49 21.05 -35.08
C SER A 11 -33.34 21.91 -34.56
N ALA A 12 -33.59 22.91 -33.72
CA ALA A 12 -32.53 23.68 -33.07
C ALA A 12 -31.70 22.83 -32.10
N VAL A 13 -32.35 22.00 -31.27
CA VAL A 13 -31.65 21.06 -30.35
C VAL A 13 -30.85 20.02 -31.15
N GLY A 14 -31.43 19.45 -32.21
CA GLY A 14 -30.72 18.51 -33.10
C GLY A 14 -29.53 19.16 -33.81
N LEU A 15 -29.65 20.41 -34.22
CA LEU A 15 -28.57 21.16 -34.86
C LEU A 15 -27.44 21.49 -33.87
N VAL A 16 -27.76 21.91 -32.65
CA VAL A 16 -26.77 22.13 -31.58
C VAL A 16 -26.07 20.84 -31.18
N LEU A 17 -26.82 19.74 -31.05
CA LEU A 17 -26.23 18.43 -30.75
C LEU A 17 -25.31 17.96 -31.87
N SER A 18 -25.73 18.13 -33.13
CA SER A 18 -24.93 17.76 -34.29
C SER A 18 -23.67 18.62 -34.44
N THR A 19 -23.74 19.93 -34.22
CA THR A 19 -22.57 20.81 -34.32
C THR A 19 -21.57 20.58 -33.20
N PHE A 20 -22.05 20.39 -31.96
CA PHE A 20 -21.20 20.05 -30.82
C PHE A 20 -20.55 18.68 -30.98
N SER A 21 -21.29 17.68 -31.47
CA SER A 21 -20.75 16.35 -31.74
C SER A 21 -19.71 16.36 -32.88
N LEU A 22 -19.94 17.13 -33.95
CA LEU A 22 -18.96 17.30 -35.04
C LEU A 22 -17.68 17.99 -34.55
N PHE A 23 -17.84 19.02 -33.71
CA PHE A 23 -16.71 19.70 -33.07
C PHE A 23 -15.91 18.73 -32.20
N SER A 24 -16.59 17.93 -31.37
CA SER A 24 -15.93 16.91 -30.54
C SER A 24 -15.14 15.90 -31.37
N ILE A 25 -15.65 15.45 -32.53
CA ILE A 25 -14.93 14.52 -33.42
C ILE A 25 -13.68 15.17 -34.01
N VAL A 26 -13.82 16.39 -34.55
CA VAL A 26 -12.73 17.09 -35.25
C VAL A 26 -11.59 17.46 -34.30
N TYR A 27 -11.91 17.85 -33.07
CA TYR A 27 -10.94 18.30 -32.09
C TYR A 27 -10.57 17.24 -31.04
N MET A 28 -11.02 15.99 -31.18
CA MET A 28 -10.79 14.92 -30.19
C MET A 28 -9.30 14.75 -29.87
N ASP A 29 -8.45 14.67 -30.90
CA ASP A 29 -7.00 14.46 -30.73
C ASP A 29 -6.35 15.66 -30.00
N GLN A 30 -6.88 16.87 -30.19
CA GLN A 30 -6.39 18.08 -29.50
C GLN A 30 -6.87 18.13 -28.04
N ILE A 31 -8.11 17.69 -27.79
CA ILE A 31 -8.69 17.58 -26.44
C ILE A 31 -7.95 16.51 -25.63
N GLU A 32 -7.69 15.35 -26.23
CA GLU A 32 -6.91 14.27 -25.64
C GLU A 32 -5.51 14.77 -25.28
N ARG A 33 -4.82 15.44 -26.20
CA ARG A 33 -3.49 16.01 -25.93
C ARG A 33 -3.54 16.99 -24.77
N TRP A 34 -4.48 17.92 -24.79
CA TRP A 34 -4.65 18.89 -23.71
C TRP A 34 -4.92 18.21 -22.35
N MET A 35 -5.72 17.13 -22.34
CA MET A 35 -5.95 16.33 -21.15
C MET A 35 -4.69 15.63 -20.64
N ILE A 36 -3.91 15.01 -21.54
CA ILE A 36 -2.64 14.35 -21.18
C ILE A 36 -1.66 15.38 -20.62
N GLU A 37 -1.50 16.53 -21.29
CA GLU A 37 -0.64 17.62 -20.80
C GLU A 37 -1.07 18.07 -19.40
N TRP A 38 -2.38 18.26 -19.18
CA TRP A 38 -2.91 18.66 -17.89
C TRP A 38 -2.68 17.61 -16.79
N LEU A 39 -2.86 16.32 -17.11
CA LEU A 39 -2.69 15.20 -16.18
C LEU A 39 -1.23 14.95 -15.82
N MET A 40 -0.30 15.15 -16.76
CA MET A 40 1.12 14.82 -16.62
C MET A 40 1.96 15.92 -15.94
N VAL A 41 1.43 17.13 -15.78
CA VAL A 41 2.12 18.20 -15.05
C VAL A 41 2.25 17.82 -13.58
N LEU A 42 3.49 17.82 -13.07
CA LEU A 42 3.77 17.49 -11.68
C LEU A 42 3.28 18.61 -10.76
N ARG A 43 2.32 18.30 -9.90
CA ARG A 43 1.79 19.19 -8.86
C ARG A 43 1.68 18.43 -7.54
N PRO A 44 1.90 19.10 -6.40
CA PRO A 44 1.76 18.45 -5.10
C PRO A 44 0.35 17.88 -4.91
N GLY A 45 0.27 16.64 -4.41
CA GLY A 45 -1.01 15.97 -4.11
C GLY A 45 -1.76 15.42 -5.32
N THR A 46 -1.10 15.21 -6.46
CA THR A 46 -1.70 14.59 -7.64
C THR A 46 -1.27 13.13 -7.79
N LEU A 47 -2.10 12.28 -8.40
CA LEU A 47 -1.76 10.88 -8.68
C LEU A 47 -0.44 10.75 -9.46
N ILE A 48 -0.19 11.64 -10.43
CA ILE A 48 1.05 11.59 -11.21
C ILE A 48 2.28 11.95 -10.36
N SER A 49 2.15 12.86 -9.40
CA SER A 49 3.25 13.18 -8.47
C SER A 49 3.55 12.01 -7.54
N THR A 50 2.53 11.28 -7.09
CA THR A 50 2.71 10.05 -6.29
C THR A 50 3.44 8.99 -7.09
N LEU A 51 2.96 8.68 -8.30
CA LEU A 51 3.62 7.72 -9.19
C LEU A 51 5.04 8.16 -9.57
N TRP A 52 5.31 9.46 -9.60
CA TRP A 52 6.65 9.99 -9.79
C TRP A 52 7.55 9.80 -8.56
N GLU A 53 7.02 10.01 -7.35
CA GLU A 53 7.75 9.88 -6.09
C GLU A 53 8.08 8.42 -5.78
N SER A 54 7.12 7.52 -5.98
CA SER A 54 7.21 6.07 -5.78
C SER A 54 6.69 5.32 -7.02
N PRO A 55 7.51 5.20 -8.08
CA PRO A 55 7.07 4.54 -9.30
C PRO A 55 6.75 3.07 -9.09
N SER A 56 5.53 2.68 -9.47
CA SER A 56 5.09 1.29 -9.53
C SER A 56 5.64 0.62 -10.79
N MET A 57 6.94 0.34 -10.79
CA MET A 57 7.66 -0.35 -11.87
C MET A 57 8.44 -1.54 -11.30
N ASP A 58 8.46 -2.64 -12.04
CA ASP A 58 9.27 -3.80 -11.70
C ASP A 58 10.72 -3.54 -12.13
N ILE A 59 11.56 -3.15 -11.18
CA ILE A 59 12.98 -2.89 -11.42
C ILE A 59 13.80 -4.10 -10.97
N ASN A 60 14.26 -4.88 -11.94
CA ASN A 60 15.15 -6.00 -11.73
C ASN A 60 16.56 -5.64 -12.18
N VAL A 61 17.55 -5.95 -11.35
CA VAL A 61 18.96 -5.66 -11.60
C VAL A 61 19.74 -6.95 -11.58
N ASP A 62 20.27 -7.35 -12.73
CA ASP A 62 21.22 -8.46 -12.83
C ASP A 62 22.64 -7.91 -12.84
N LEU A 63 23.43 -8.28 -11.85
CA LEU A 63 24.85 -7.94 -11.79
C LEU A 63 25.69 -9.13 -12.25
N TYR A 64 26.73 -8.84 -13.03
CA TYR A 64 27.70 -9.81 -13.53
C TYR A 64 29.10 -9.30 -13.22
N ILE A 65 29.86 -10.06 -12.44
CA ILE A 65 31.19 -9.68 -11.97
C ILE A 65 32.24 -10.48 -12.73
N PHE A 66 33.32 -9.84 -13.14
CA PHE A 66 34.43 -10.50 -13.80
C PHE A 66 35.47 -10.99 -12.78
N ASN A 67 35.57 -12.31 -12.63
CA ASN A 67 36.58 -12.94 -11.80
C ASN A 67 37.91 -13.05 -12.55
N TRP A 68 39.00 -12.58 -11.95
CA TRP A 68 40.31 -12.61 -12.57
C TRP A 68 41.07 -13.91 -12.24
N THR A 69 41.19 -14.78 -13.23
CA THR A 69 41.64 -16.18 -13.04
C THR A 69 43.14 -16.44 -13.13
N ASN A 70 43.93 -15.51 -13.70
CA ASN A 70 45.39 -15.64 -13.87
C ASN A 70 46.15 -14.45 -13.26
N SER A 71 45.69 -14.01 -12.09
CA SER A 71 46.12 -12.76 -11.47
C SER A 71 47.57 -12.73 -10.99
N GLU A 72 48.13 -13.90 -10.71
CA GLU A 72 49.54 -14.11 -10.38
C GLU A 72 50.50 -13.71 -11.51
N SER A 73 50.03 -13.70 -12.76
CA SER A 73 50.83 -13.35 -13.94
C SER A 73 50.87 -11.86 -14.25
N ILE A 74 50.29 -11.00 -13.40
CA ILE A 74 50.20 -9.54 -13.63
C ILE A 74 51.56 -8.85 -13.83
N GLY A 75 52.63 -9.41 -13.25
CA GLY A 75 53.98 -8.89 -13.39
C GLY A 75 54.64 -9.20 -14.74
N ASP A 76 54.02 -10.05 -15.56
CA ASP A 76 54.47 -10.41 -16.91
C ASP A 76 53.67 -9.64 -17.96
N PRO A 77 54.28 -8.67 -18.67
CA PRO A 77 53.59 -7.87 -19.67
C PRO A 77 53.21 -8.65 -20.94
N THR A 78 53.71 -9.88 -21.12
CA THR A 78 53.44 -10.72 -22.30
C THR A 78 52.15 -11.53 -22.16
N VAL A 79 51.67 -11.74 -20.93
CA VAL A 79 50.48 -12.54 -20.64
C VAL A 79 49.24 -11.64 -20.59
N LYS A 80 48.16 -12.05 -21.27
CA LYS A 80 46.88 -11.33 -21.23
C LYS A 80 46.12 -11.68 -19.95
N PRO A 81 45.51 -10.71 -19.25
CA PRO A 81 44.59 -11.00 -18.15
C PRO A 81 43.36 -11.77 -18.65
N ARG A 82 42.96 -12.82 -17.94
CA ARG A 82 41.85 -13.71 -18.27
C ARG A 82 40.73 -13.59 -17.26
N PHE A 83 39.56 -13.23 -17.74
CA PHE A 83 38.37 -13.03 -16.91
C PHE A 83 37.33 -14.10 -17.18
N GLU A 84 36.67 -14.52 -16.11
CA GLU A 84 35.49 -15.35 -16.13
C GLU A 84 34.29 -14.52 -15.65
N GLU A 85 33.22 -14.47 -16.43
CA GLU A 85 31.97 -13.82 -16.04
C GLU A 85 31.25 -14.70 -15.02
N LEU A 86 30.92 -14.14 -13.85
CA LEU A 86 30.10 -14.76 -12.84
C LEU A 86 28.80 -13.97 -12.65
N GLY A 87 27.67 -14.67 -12.70
CA GLY A 87 26.34 -14.10 -12.59
C GLY A 87 25.31 -14.85 -13.45
N PRO A 88 24.06 -14.37 -13.52
CA PRO A 88 23.57 -13.15 -12.85
C PRO A 88 23.49 -13.31 -11.33
N TYR A 89 23.79 -12.22 -10.62
CA TYR A 89 23.33 -11.97 -9.27
C TYR A 89 22.11 -11.05 -9.38
N ARG A 90 20.91 -11.61 -9.22
CA ARG A 90 19.62 -10.92 -9.37
C ARG A 90 19.27 -10.16 -8.10
N PHE A 91 18.89 -8.89 -8.28
CA PHE A 91 18.32 -8.06 -7.23
C PHE A 91 17.01 -7.42 -7.69
N THR A 92 16.08 -7.21 -6.77
CA THR A 92 14.92 -6.34 -6.95
C THR A 92 15.21 -4.98 -6.32
N GLU A 93 15.08 -3.90 -7.09
CA GLU A 93 15.27 -2.54 -6.59
C GLU A 93 13.92 -1.94 -6.18
N ARG A 94 13.82 -1.46 -4.94
CA ARG A 94 12.73 -0.61 -4.47
C ARG A 94 13.21 0.83 -4.35
N MET A 95 12.79 1.67 -5.27
CA MET A 95 13.21 3.07 -5.39
C MET A 95 12.12 4.02 -4.89
N GLN A 96 12.52 5.05 -4.15
CA GLN A 96 11.64 6.14 -3.72
C GLN A 96 12.38 7.48 -3.74
N LYS A 97 11.64 8.55 -4.04
CA LYS A 97 12.08 9.94 -3.86
C LYS A 97 11.73 10.38 -2.44
N VAL A 98 12.64 11.10 -1.79
CA VAL A 98 12.51 11.58 -0.41
C VAL A 98 12.97 13.04 -0.34
N ASN A 99 12.49 13.76 0.67
CA ASN A 99 12.74 15.19 0.85
C ASN A 99 12.33 15.99 -0.39
N VAL A 100 11.09 15.76 -0.85
CA VAL A 100 10.54 16.43 -2.03
C VAL A 100 10.17 17.87 -1.66
N GLU A 101 10.74 18.83 -2.38
CA GLU A 101 10.52 20.26 -2.17
C GLU A 101 10.06 20.89 -3.49
N TRP A 102 8.89 21.50 -3.49
CA TRP A 102 8.29 22.12 -4.68
C TRP A 102 8.69 23.59 -4.79
N HIS A 103 9.12 24.02 -5.97
CA HIS A 103 9.54 25.39 -6.26
C HIS A 103 8.69 25.98 -7.38
N ASP A 104 7.55 26.55 -7.00
CA ASP A 104 6.58 27.11 -7.94
C ASP A 104 7.13 28.29 -8.76
N GLU A 105 8.02 29.11 -8.18
CA GLU A 105 8.59 30.29 -8.84
C GLU A 105 9.37 29.96 -10.12
N ASN A 106 10.05 28.81 -10.12
CA ASN A 106 10.89 28.37 -11.25
C ASN A 106 10.33 27.13 -11.96
N SER A 107 9.11 26.69 -11.60
CA SER A 107 8.47 25.46 -12.10
C SER A 107 9.36 24.22 -12.01
N THR A 108 9.94 24.01 -10.84
CA THR A 108 10.84 22.89 -10.56
C THR A 108 10.52 22.18 -9.25
N VAL A 109 10.96 20.93 -9.11
CA VAL A 109 10.84 20.14 -7.89
C VAL A 109 12.19 19.51 -7.55
N SER A 110 12.58 19.66 -6.29
CA SER A 110 13.83 19.16 -5.71
C SER A 110 13.59 17.88 -4.92
N TYR A 111 14.50 16.90 -4.98
CA TYR A 111 14.40 15.65 -4.22
C TYR A 111 15.75 14.94 -4.05
N LYS A 112 15.77 13.95 -3.15
CA LYS A 112 16.83 12.92 -3.06
C LYS A 112 16.25 11.55 -3.42
N ARG A 113 17.06 10.70 -4.05
CA ARG A 113 16.68 9.31 -4.37
C ARG A 113 17.20 8.38 -3.27
N ARG A 114 16.36 7.45 -2.82
CA ARG A 114 16.73 6.32 -1.95
C ARG A 114 16.31 5.02 -2.61
N SER A 115 17.26 4.11 -2.80
CA SER A 115 17.04 2.80 -3.41
C SER A 115 17.46 1.69 -2.47
N ARG A 116 16.60 0.69 -2.27
CA ARG A 116 16.89 -0.56 -1.54
C ARG A 116 17.02 -1.70 -2.53
N PHE A 117 18.02 -2.55 -2.38
CA PHE A 117 18.27 -3.69 -3.26
C PHE A 117 18.11 -4.99 -2.46
N ASP A 118 17.17 -5.83 -2.88
CA ASP A 118 16.88 -7.13 -2.28
C ASP A 118 17.43 -8.24 -3.18
N PHE A 119 18.28 -9.11 -2.64
CA PHE A 119 18.87 -10.21 -3.40
C PHE A 119 17.88 -11.36 -3.58
N ASP A 120 17.73 -11.85 -4.82
CA ASP A 120 16.91 -13.02 -5.14
C ASP A 120 17.79 -14.23 -5.44
N GLN A 121 17.84 -15.16 -4.49
CA GLN A 121 18.65 -16.37 -4.58
C GLN A 121 18.15 -17.37 -5.65
N ASN A 122 16.85 -17.39 -5.97
CA ASN A 122 16.25 -18.38 -6.87
C ASN A 122 16.48 -18.03 -8.35
N LEU A 123 16.55 -16.73 -8.65
CA LEU A 123 16.80 -16.20 -9.99
C LEU A 123 18.28 -15.89 -10.24
N SER A 124 19.13 -16.02 -9.21
CA SER A 124 20.58 -15.87 -9.32
C SER A 124 21.26 -17.19 -9.65
N ALA A 125 22.25 -17.13 -10.54
CA ALA A 125 23.13 -18.28 -10.81
C ALA A 125 24.32 -18.33 -9.84
N GLY A 126 24.78 -17.17 -9.37
CA GLY A 126 25.89 -17.04 -8.41
C GLY A 126 25.42 -16.92 -6.95
N LEU A 127 26.31 -17.23 -6.02
CA LEU A 127 26.10 -17.05 -4.58
C LEU A 127 26.78 -15.76 -4.10
N PRO A 128 26.18 -14.97 -3.19
CA PRO A 128 26.84 -13.78 -2.64
C PRO A 128 28.21 -14.05 -1.99
N SER A 129 28.45 -15.31 -1.57
CA SER A 129 29.70 -15.80 -1.01
C SER A 129 30.80 -16.13 -2.04
N ASP A 130 30.51 -16.06 -3.35
CA ASP A 130 31.45 -16.47 -4.40
C ASP A 130 32.75 -15.66 -4.31
N PRO A 131 33.92 -16.32 -4.29
CA PRO A 131 35.20 -15.62 -4.14
C PRO A 131 35.58 -14.94 -5.47
N ILE A 132 35.58 -13.61 -5.47
CA ILE A 132 35.97 -12.81 -6.62
C ILE A 132 37.39 -12.27 -6.41
N VAL A 133 38.25 -12.53 -7.38
CA VAL A 133 39.58 -11.95 -7.49
C VAL A 133 39.52 -10.73 -8.41
N ALA A 134 39.91 -9.56 -7.90
CA ALA A 134 39.93 -8.31 -8.65
C ALA A 134 41.21 -7.50 -8.37
N PRO A 135 41.61 -6.57 -9.25
CA PRO A 135 42.72 -5.67 -8.97
C PRO A 135 42.43 -4.80 -7.75
N ASN A 136 43.48 -4.44 -7.01
CA ASN A 136 43.37 -3.52 -5.88
C ASN A 136 43.03 -2.09 -6.35
N LEU A 137 41.72 -1.83 -6.47
CA LEU A 137 41.14 -0.58 -6.97
C LEU A 137 41.61 0.66 -6.19
N LEU A 138 41.74 0.53 -4.87
CA LEU A 138 42.12 1.66 -4.01
C LEU A 138 43.50 2.19 -4.32
N ILE A 139 44.46 1.30 -4.58
CA ILE A 139 45.84 1.72 -4.87
C ILE A 139 45.90 2.44 -6.20
N VAL A 140 45.17 1.95 -7.21
CA VAL A 140 45.11 2.57 -8.53
C VAL A 140 44.49 3.98 -8.43
N GLY A 141 43.34 4.12 -7.78
CA GLY A 141 42.66 5.41 -7.63
C GLY A 141 43.42 6.39 -6.74
N LEU A 142 43.96 5.92 -5.62
CA LEU A 142 44.75 6.74 -4.70
C LEU A 142 46.01 7.28 -5.39
N TYR A 143 46.72 6.45 -6.15
CA TYR A 143 47.92 6.89 -6.84
C TYR A 143 47.64 7.99 -7.87
N GLN A 144 46.56 7.87 -8.64
CA GLN A 144 46.17 8.92 -9.58
C GLN A 144 45.91 10.25 -8.87
N LYS A 145 45.27 10.21 -7.70
CA LYS A 145 45.01 11.41 -6.89
C LYS A 145 46.28 11.97 -6.25
N MET A 146 47.18 11.10 -5.76
CA MET A 146 48.44 11.46 -5.11
C MET A 146 49.39 12.27 -5.99
N MET A 147 49.32 12.12 -7.31
CA MET A 147 50.17 12.87 -8.23
C MET A 147 49.87 14.38 -8.21
N LEU A 148 48.68 14.77 -7.72
CA LEU A 148 48.25 16.16 -7.56
C LEU A 148 48.55 16.70 -6.14
N TRP A 149 49.09 15.87 -5.23
CA TRP A 149 49.36 16.27 -3.85
C TRP A 149 50.73 16.93 -3.69
N SER A 150 50.91 17.65 -2.58
CA SER A 150 52.20 18.24 -2.24
C SER A 150 53.29 17.16 -2.11
N PRO A 151 54.57 17.46 -2.43
CA PRO A 151 55.65 16.47 -2.40
C PRO A 151 55.80 15.74 -1.06
N MET A 152 55.58 16.45 0.06
CA MET A 152 55.63 15.88 1.40
C MET A 152 54.50 14.86 1.64
N LEU A 153 53.26 15.23 1.33
CA LEU A 153 52.09 14.37 1.52
C LEU A 153 52.15 13.14 0.59
N ARG A 154 52.59 13.35 -0.65
CA ARG A 154 52.87 12.27 -1.60
C ARG A 154 53.90 11.29 -1.03
N SER A 155 55.00 11.78 -0.45
CA SER A 155 56.03 10.93 0.14
C SER A 155 55.53 10.11 1.33
N LEU A 156 54.75 10.74 2.24
CA LEU A 156 54.14 10.04 3.37
C LEU A 156 53.18 8.95 2.90
N MET A 157 52.34 9.24 1.90
CA MET A 157 51.41 8.24 1.37
C MET A 157 52.12 7.12 0.61
N MET A 158 53.22 7.42 -0.10
CA MET A 158 54.05 6.39 -0.72
C MET A 158 54.65 5.43 0.31
N ILE A 159 55.07 5.93 1.48
CA ILE A 159 55.52 5.09 2.60
C ILE A 159 54.37 4.22 3.11
N ALA A 160 53.19 4.81 3.34
CA ALA A 160 52.03 4.07 3.82
C ALA A 160 51.58 2.97 2.85
N LEU A 161 51.58 3.23 1.54
CA LEU A 161 51.30 2.24 0.50
C LEU A 161 52.34 1.12 0.47
N ASN A 162 53.61 1.42 0.72
CA ASN A 162 54.65 0.40 0.79
C ASN A 162 54.50 -0.50 2.04
N ILE A 163 53.89 0.01 3.12
CA ILE A 163 53.63 -0.76 4.35
C ILE A 163 52.34 -1.58 4.23
N TYR A 164 51.23 -0.94 3.84
CA TYR A 164 49.87 -1.50 3.91
C TYR A 164 49.28 -1.92 2.57
N GLY A 165 49.89 -1.53 1.46
CA GLY A 165 49.33 -1.70 0.12
C GLY A 165 49.99 -2.79 -0.73
N LYS A 166 50.82 -3.69 -0.18
CA LYS A 166 51.67 -4.57 -1.00
C LYS A 166 50.91 -5.50 -1.97
N ASP A 167 49.64 -5.77 -1.73
CA ASP A 167 48.84 -6.69 -2.52
C ASP A 167 48.31 -6.03 -3.81
N GLN A 168 48.69 -6.58 -4.96
CA GLN A 168 48.21 -6.17 -6.29
C GLN A 168 46.75 -6.58 -6.52
N THR A 169 46.26 -7.60 -5.82
CA THR A 169 44.95 -8.19 -6.01
C THR A 169 44.23 -8.30 -4.69
N MET A 170 42.91 -8.26 -4.73
CA MET A 170 42.04 -8.48 -3.58
C MET A 170 41.12 -9.67 -3.88
N VAL A 171 40.95 -10.53 -2.88
CA VAL A 171 40.00 -11.64 -2.92
C VAL A 171 38.93 -11.38 -1.88
N ARG A 172 37.69 -11.21 -2.33
CA ARG A 172 36.53 -10.95 -1.46
C ARG A 172 35.29 -11.66 -2.02
N PRO A 173 34.30 -11.97 -1.16
CA PRO A 173 32.98 -12.41 -1.60
C PRO A 173 32.35 -11.43 -2.60
N ALA A 174 31.48 -11.94 -3.49
CA ALA A 174 30.74 -11.13 -4.44
C ALA A 174 29.90 -10.04 -3.73
N SER A 175 29.31 -10.33 -2.57
CA SER A 175 28.49 -9.36 -1.81
C SER A 175 29.30 -8.14 -1.33
N ASP A 176 30.53 -8.36 -0.88
CA ASP A 176 31.49 -7.33 -0.47
C ASP A 176 31.84 -6.40 -1.65
N TRP A 177 32.03 -6.96 -2.84
CA TRP A 177 32.27 -6.16 -4.06
C TRP A 177 31.02 -5.41 -4.52
N MET A 178 29.82 -5.90 -4.23
CA MET A 178 28.55 -5.27 -4.61
C MET A 178 28.09 -4.25 -3.57
N PHE A 179 27.07 -4.58 -2.77
CA PHE A 179 26.33 -3.64 -1.93
C PHE A 179 26.78 -3.60 -0.47
N ASP A 180 27.42 -4.66 0.06
CA ASP A 180 27.82 -4.71 1.48
C ASP A 180 29.04 -3.84 1.77
N GLY A 181 29.93 -3.76 0.77
CA GLY A 181 31.22 -3.11 0.85
C GLY A 181 32.16 -3.79 1.85
N PHE A 182 33.45 -3.56 1.69
CA PHE A 182 34.47 -3.98 2.65
C PHE A 182 35.42 -2.83 3.02
N ASP A 183 35.97 -2.89 4.23
CA ASP A 183 36.94 -1.92 4.72
C ASP A 183 38.37 -2.34 4.35
N THR A 184 39.27 -1.36 4.26
CA THR A 184 40.69 -1.61 4.03
C THR A 184 41.54 -0.80 5.02
N PRO A 185 42.78 -1.23 5.31
CA PRO A 185 43.70 -0.47 6.15
C PRO A 185 43.88 0.99 5.68
N LEU A 186 43.87 1.22 4.36
CA LEU A 186 44.01 2.56 3.77
C LEU A 186 42.82 3.47 4.11
N ILE A 187 41.59 2.96 4.10
CA ILE A 187 40.39 3.73 4.48
C ILE A 187 40.39 4.03 6.00
N LYS A 188 40.83 3.07 6.83
CA LYS A 188 40.97 3.30 8.28
C LYS A 188 41.98 4.41 8.56
N MET A 189 43.11 4.40 7.86
CA MET A 189 44.13 5.43 7.98
C MET A 189 43.62 6.81 7.53
N SER A 190 42.83 6.89 6.44
CA SER A 190 42.27 8.16 6.00
C SER A 190 41.29 8.77 7.02
N LYS A 191 40.56 7.94 7.79
CA LYS A 191 39.68 8.41 8.86
C LYS A 191 40.43 8.90 10.11
N MET A 192 41.63 8.39 10.37
CA MET A 192 42.47 8.80 11.50
C MET A 192 43.09 10.19 11.29
N MET A 193 43.19 10.64 10.04
CA MET A 193 43.71 11.95 9.67
C MET A 193 42.60 13.02 9.69
N PRO A 194 42.73 14.09 10.49
CA PRO A 194 41.73 15.17 10.49
C PRO A 194 41.59 15.80 9.09
N PRO A 195 40.37 15.93 8.54
CA PRO A 195 40.14 16.52 7.21
C PRO A 195 40.62 17.97 7.08
N LYS A 196 40.77 18.67 8.22
CA LYS A 196 41.33 20.03 8.27
C LYS A 196 42.83 20.09 7.99
N LEU A 197 43.56 19.01 8.27
CA LEU A 197 45.01 18.92 8.10
C LEU A 197 45.37 18.41 6.70
N VAL A 198 44.57 17.47 6.17
CA VAL A 198 44.76 16.88 4.84
C VAL A 198 43.41 16.75 4.12
N PRO A 199 42.87 17.84 3.54
CA PRO A 199 41.59 17.83 2.85
C PRO A 199 41.53 16.81 1.69
N GLU A 200 42.66 16.58 1.04
CA GLU A 200 42.80 15.71 -0.13
C GLU A 200 42.57 14.22 0.20
N MET A 201 42.74 13.85 1.48
CA MET A 201 42.55 12.51 2.05
C MET A 201 41.10 12.24 2.49
N LYS A 202 40.18 13.19 2.32
CA LYS A 202 38.77 12.98 2.66
C LYS A 202 38.16 11.91 1.74
N PHE A 203 38.00 10.70 2.25
CA PHE A 203 37.24 9.65 1.61
C PHE A 203 35.80 9.73 2.15
N PRO A 204 34.77 9.85 1.28
CA PRO A 204 33.40 10.12 1.73
C PRO A 204 32.72 8.91 2.39
N TYR A 205 33.27 7.70 2.22
CA TYR A 205 32.60 6.46 2.61
C TYR A 205 33.39 5.62 3.60
N GLU A 206 32.71 4.68 4.25
CA GLU A 206 33.33 3.86 5.29
C GLU A 206 33.99 2.60 4.75
N LYS A 207 33.49 2.13 3.61
CA LYS A 207 33.88 0.91 2.92
C LYS A 207 33.98 1.19 1.42
N ILE A 208 34.48 0.20 0.69
CA ILE A 208 34.54 0.20 -0.77
C ILE A 208 33.78 -0.99 -1.34
N GLY A 209 33.20 -0.77 -2.52
CA GLY A 209 32.53 -1.75 -3.36
C GLY A 209 32.14 -1.05 -4.66
N TYR A 210 31.85 -1.81 -5.71
CA TYR A 210 31.38 -1.28 -6.99
C TYR A 210 29.98 -0.68 -6.88
N ALA A 211 29.14 -1.22 -5.98
CA ALA A 211 27.78 -0.72 -5.73
C ALA A 211 27.59 -0.15 -4.31
N TYR A 212 28.62 -0.13 -3.46
CA TYR A 212 28.55 0.49 -2.13
C TYR A 212 28.76 2.01 -2.23
N PRO A 213 28.02 2.85 -1.46
CA PRO A 213 26.99 2.53 -0.46
C PRO A 213 25.55 2.67 -1.01
N ARG A 214 25.20 2.10 -2.17
CA ARG A 214 23.89 2.38 -2.81
C ARG A 214 22.70 1.90 -2.01
N ASN A 215 22.83 0.79 -1.28
CA ASN A 215 21.71 0.19 -0.58
C ASN A 215 21.25 1.07 0.60
N GLY A 216 20.09 1.72 0.44
CA GLY A 216 19.49 2.60 1.43
C GLY A 216 20.08 4.01 1.54
N SER A 217 21.11 4.37 0.74
CA SER A 217 21.73 5.70 0.80
C SER A 217 20.97 6.75 0.00
N MET A 218 20.89 7.95 0.56
CA MET A 218 20.33 9.14 -0.09
C MET A 218 21.40 10.04 -0.73
N GLU A 219 22.67 9.85 -0.38
CA GLU A 219 23.74 10.78 -0.75
C GLU A 219 24.39 10.44 -2.09
N ILE A 220 24.50 9.15 -2.42
CA ILE A 220 25.25 8.67 -3.60
C ILE A 220 24.69 9.25 -4.91
N TYR A 221 23.37 9.28 -5.04
CA TYR A 221 22.66 9.78 -6.23
C TYR A 221 22.69 11.31 -6.34
N GLY A 222 22.97 12.02 -5.24
CA GLY A 222 22.96 13.47 -5.16
C GLY A 222 21.55 14.09 -5.12
N HIS A 223 21.53 15.40 -4.85
CA HIS A 223 20.31 16.20 -4.87
C HIS A 223 19.89 16.49 -6.31
N HIS A 224 18.66 16.15 -6.66
CA HIS A 224 18.08 16.39 -7.98
C HIS A 224 17.14 17.59 -7.91
N ASN A 225 17.12 18.38 -8.97
CA ASN A 225 16.14 19.43 -9.18
C ASN A 225 15.67 19.32 -10.65
N VAL A 226 14.40 19.02 -10.87
CA VAL A 226 13.83 18.72 -12.20
C VAL A 226 12.64 19.62 -12.51
N TYR A 227 12.39 19.87 -13.79
CA TYR A 227 11.26 20.70 -14.22
C TYR A 227 9.92 19.95 -14.10
N THR A 228 8.89 20.62 -13.58
CA THR A 228 7.55 20.05 -13.34
C THR A 228 6.65 20.02 -14.56
N GLY A 229 7.03 20.71 -15.65
CA GLY A 229 6.22 20.87 -16.85
C GLY A 229 5.13 21.95 -16.77
N ARG A 230 5.01 22.65 -15.62
CA ARG A 230 3.95 23.67 -15.39
C ARG A 230 4.03 24.87 -16.34
N ASP A 231 5.21 25.48 -16.50
CA ASP A 231 5.40 26.61 -17.43
C ASP A 231 5.57 26.15 -18.88
N LYS A 232 6.44 25.16 -19.08
CA LYS A 232 6.78 24.60 -20.39
C LYS A 232 6.74 23.10 -20.29
N PHE A 233 5.69 22.51 -20.84
CA PHE A 233 5.47 21.08 -20.78
C PHE A 233 6.59 20.26 -21.46
N GLU A 234 7.19 20.79 -22.52
CA GLU A 234 8.37 20.20 -23.18
C GLU A 234 9.60 20.01 -22.26
N LYS A 235 9.61 20.63 -21.07
CA LYS A 235 10.67 20.44 -20.08
C LYS A 235 10.36 19.39 -19.02
N LEU A 236 9.15 18.82 -18.99
CA LEU A 236 8.73 17.85 -17.98
C LEU A 236 9.81 16.76 -17.77
N GLY A 237 10.21 16.55 -16.52
CA GLY A 237 11.18 15.52 -16.14
C GLY A 237 12.64 15.80 -16.53
N GLN A 238 12.93 16.92 -17.21
CA GLN A 238 14.31 17.32 -17.51
C GLN A 238 15.04 17.82 -16.27
N ILE A 239 16.32 17.49 -16.17
CA ILE A 239 17.15 17.93 -15.04
C ILE A 239 17.53 19.40 -15.17
N ALA A 240 17.24 20.19 -14.14
CA ALA A 240 17.60 21.60 -14.03
C ALA A 240 18.92 21.77 -13.27
N GLN A 241 19.05 21.09 -12.12
CA GLN A 241 20.27 21.08 -11.32
C GLN A 241 20.50 19.68 -10.75
N TRP A 242 21.78 19.33 -10.58
CA TRP A 242 22.23 18.11 -9.94
C TRP A 242 23.37 18.43 -8.98
N ARG A 243 23.30 17.95 -7.74
CA ARG A 243 24.23 18.32 -6.66
C ARG A 243 24.40 19.84 -6.53
N TYR A 244 23.28 20.56 -6.59
CA TYR A 244 23.18 22.02 -6.46
C TYR A 244 23.88 22.83 -7.58
N ASN A 245 24.31 22.18 -8.66
CA ASN A 245 24.95 22.82 -9.80
C ASN A 245 24.17 22.54 -11.10
N ASN A 246 24.29 23.44 -12.08
CA ASN A 246 23.74 23.26 -13.44
C ASN A 246 24.77 22.65 -14.42
N VAL A 247 25.92 22.21 -13.88
CA VAL A 247 27.03 21.63 -14.61
C VAL A 247 27.58 20.43 -13.84
N THR A 248 28.17 19.50 -14.57
CA THR A 248 28.86 18.32 -14.01
C THR A 248 30.25 18.69 -13.49
N GLU A 249 30.81 17.87 -12.61
CA GLU A 249 32.19 18.01 -12.09
C GLU A 249 33.27 17.59 -13.11
N ALA A 250 32.93 17.52 -14.40
CA ALA A 250 33.90 17.33 -15.47
C ALA A 250 34.85 18.53 -15.62
N SER A 251 36.00 18.32 -16.26
CA SER A 251 37.00 19.36 -16.50
C SER A 251 37.39 19.35 -17.97
N PRO A 252 36.89 20.28 -18.81
CA PRO A 252 36.04 21.43 -18.47
C PRO A 252 34.59 21.05 -18.08
N ARG A 253 33.92 21.91 -17.29
CA ARG A 253 32.57 21.63 -16.77
C ARG A 253 31.53 21.50 -17.91
N CYS A 254 30.84 20.37 -18.00
CA CYS A 254 29.78 20.13 -18.99
C CYS A 254 28.41 20.56 -18.44
N LYS A 255 27.56 21.16 -19.27
CA LYS A 255 26.17 21.50 -18.91
C LYS A 255 25.31 20.24 -18.74
N LEU A 256 24.39 20.29 -17.77
CA LEU A 256 23.39 19.24 -17.59
C LEU A 256 22.31 19.30 -18.67
N LYS A 257 21.89 18.13 -19.15
CA LYS A 257 20.83 17.92 -20.14
C LYS A 257 20.22 16.52 -19.95
N GLY A 258 19.04 16.31 -20.52
CA GLY A 258 18.31 15.03 -20.48
C GLY A 258 17.31 14.93 -19.34
N SER A 259 16.40 13.96 -19.44
CA SER A 259 15.47 13.63 -18.36
C SER A 259 16.08 12.60 -17.41
N THR A 260 15.54 12.50 -16.20
CA THR A 260 15.96 11.49 -15.21
C THR A 260 15.45 10.08 -15.53
N GLY A 261 14.59 9.95 -16.55
CA GLY A 261 14.19 8.70 -17.18
C GLY A 261 12.82 8.15 -16.79
N GLU A 262 12.14 8.72 -15.80
CA GLU A 262 10.79 8.29 -15.41
C GLU A 262 9.70 8.88 -16.31
N PHE A 263 9.85 10.14 -16.70
CA PHE A 263 9.02 10.79 -17.71
C PHE A 263 9.90 11.41 -18.78
N HIS A 264 9.46 11.23 -20.03
CA HIS A 264 10.06 11.91 -21.16
C HIS A 264 9.22 13.11 -21.59
N PRO A 265 9.88 14.20 -22.01
CA PRO A 265 9.22 15.27 -22.72
C PRO A 265 8.39 14.73 -23.88
N ILE A 266 7.11 15.11 -23.89
CA ILE A 266 6.16 14.79 -24.96
C ILE A 266 5.76 16.05 -25.75
N PRO A 267 5.31 15.88 -27.00
CA PRO A 267 5.14 14.61 -27.73
C PRO A 267 6.47 14.00 -28.22
N LEU A 268 6.57 12.67 -28.19
CA LEU A 268 7.70 11.95 -28.79
C LEU A 268 7.62 12.05 -30.32
N VAL A 269 8.67 12.59 -30.95
CA VAL A 269 8.71 12.77 -32.40
C VAL A 269 9.49 11.62 -33.04
N LYS A 270 8.82 10.89 -33.94
CA LYS A 270 9.41 9.79 -34.70
C LYS A 270 10.72 10.22 -35.38
N GLY A 271 11.78 9.43 -35.21
CA GLY A 271 13.09 9.67 -35.80
C GLY A 271 13.99 10.67 -35.05
N ARG A 272 13.52 11.32 -33.98
CA ARG A 272 14.39 12.16 -33.13
C ARG A 272 14.99 11.34 -31.99
N PRO A 273 16.26 11.58 -31.61
CA PRO A 273 16.85 10.97 -30.43
C PRO A 273 16.29 11.59 -29.15
N ILE A 274 16.42 10.86 -28.04
CA ILE A 274 16.07 11.34 -26.69
C ILE A 274 17.28 11.24 -25.77
N SER A 275 17.35 12.15 -24.79
CA SER A 275 18.46 12.25 -23.83
C SER A 275 18.03 11.82 -22.44
N TYR A 276 18.85 10.99 -21.79
CA TYR A 276 18.74 10.61 -20.39
C TYR A 276 19.93 11.13 -19.62
N PHE A 277 19.71 11.78 -18.48
CA PHE A 277 20.76 12.05 -17.52
C PHE A 277 20.93 10.84 -16.61
N LEU A 278 22.12 10.25 -16.59
CA LEU A 278 22.45 9.14 -15.70
C LEU A 278 23.37 9.62 -14.58
N PRO A 279 22.87 9.71 -13.32
CA PRO A 279 23.68 10.08 -12.18
C PRO A 279 24.90 9.18 -12.00
N ASP A 280 24.79 7.91 -12.40
CA ASP A 280 25.86 6.89 -12.28
C ASP A 280 27.03 7.11 -13.23
N LEU A 281 26.79 7.81 -14.34
CA LEU A 281 27.83 8.22 -15.30
C LEU A 281 28.18 9.70 -15.15
N CYS A 282 27.47 10.41 -14.26
CA CYS A 282 27.53 11.85 -14.07
C CYS A 282 27.35 12.65 -15.38
N ARG A 283 26.55 12.15 -16.34
CA ARG A 283 26.35 12.79 -17.65
C ARG A 283 25.11 12.30 -18.38
N GLU A 284 24.81 12.94 -19.51
CA GLU A 284 23.75 12.52 -20.41
C GLU A 284 24.18 11.38 -21.35
N LEU A 285 23.25 10.50 -21.70
CA LEU A 285 23.34 9.57 -22.83
C LEU A 285 22.19 9.86 -23.80
N GLN A 286 22.48 9.80 -25.10
CA GLN A 286 21.47 9.97 -26.13
C GLN A 286 21.15 8.63 -26.80
N VAL A 287 19.88 8.24 -26.84
CA VAL A 287 19.43 7.03 -27.52
C VAL A 287 18.71 7.37 -28.82
N ASP A 288 18.94 6.56 -29.86
CA ASP A 288 18.44 6.79 -31.21
C ASP A 288 17.14 6.02 -31.46
N TYR A 289 16.19 6.66 -32.15
CA TYR A 289 14.97 5.99 -32.58
C TYR A 289 15.31 4.87 -33.56
N TYR A 290 14.87 3.65 -33.24
CA TYR A 290 15.10 2.46 -34.05
C TYR A 290 13.84 2.04 -34.83
N GLY A 291 12.65 2.19 -34.25
CA GLY A 291 11.40 1.77 -34.88
C GLY A 291 10.21 1.82 -33.94
N THR A 292 9.07 1.33 -34.42
CA THR A 292 7.83 1.18 -33.64
C THR A 292 7.51 -0.31 -33.50
N THR A 293 7.05 -0.73 -32.33
CA THR A 293 6.57 -2.09 -32.05
C THR A 293 5.25 -2.05 -31.27
N LEU A 294 4.58 -3.20 -31.16
CA LEU A 294 3.44 -3.37 -30.27
C LEU A 294 3.90 -4.07 -28.99
N PHE A 295 3.83 -3.38 -27.86
CA PHE A 295 4.12 -3.94 -26.54
C PHE A 295 2.79 -4.27 -25.86
N GLU A 296 2.42 -5.55 -25.82
CA GLU A 296 1.19 -6.04 -25.17
C GLU A 296 -0.11 -5.30 -25.55
N GLY A 297 -0.23 -4.90 -26.81
CA GLY A 297 -1.41 -4.17 -27.31
C GLY A 297 -1.26 -2.64 -27.30
N VAL A 298 -0.16 -2.10 -26.79
CA VAL A 298 0.16 -0.66 -26.78
C VAL A 298 1.24 -0.37 -27.84
N GLU A 299 1.08 0.71 -28.60
CA GLU A 299 2.11 1.18 -29.53
C GLU A 299 3.32 1.71 -28.75
N ALA A 300 4.52 1.24 -29.10
CA ALA A 300 5.76 1.59 -28.41
C ALA A 300 6.82 2.07 -29.40
N PHE A 301 7.45 3.21 -29.11
CA PHE A 301 8.64 3.68 -29.81
C PHE A 301 9.87 3.05 -29.18
N VAL A 302 10.65 2.35 -30.01
CA VAL A 302 11.87 1.65 -29.60
C VAL A 302 13.07 2.53 -29.87
N TYR A 303 13.83 2.82 -28.83
CA TYR A 303 15.10 3.52 -28.86
C TYR A 303 16.24 2.57 -28.52
N LYS A 304 17.40 2.78 -29.14
CA LYS A 304 18.61 1.97 -28.87
C LYS A 304 19.81 2.84 -28.57
N GLY A 305 20.67 2.34 -27.69
CA GLY A 305 21.99 2.90 -27.49
C GLY A 305 22.88 2.68 -28.72
N SER A 306 23.61 3.71 -29.12
CA SER A 306 24.56 3.66 -30.24
C SER A 306 26.00 3.90 -29.76
N ALA A 307 26.97 3.55 -30.60
CA ALA A 307 28.40 3.67 -30.28
C ALA A 307 28.81 5.09 -29.86
N ARG A 308 28.05 6.12 -30.29
CA ARG A 308 28.29 7.53 -29.92
C ARG A 308 28.29 7.78 -28.40
N ASN A 309 27.51 6.99 -27.66
CA ASN A 309 27.39 7.13 -26.20
C ASN A 309 28.69 6.77 -25.48
N MET A 310 29.48 5.89 -26.07
CA MET A 310 30.77 5.44 -25.54
C MET A 310 31.96 5.96 -26.37
N ALA A 311 31.71 6.84 -27.35
CA ALA A 311 32.74 7.41 -28.20
C ALA A 311 33.61 8.42 -27.44
N ASN A 312 34.88 8.53 -27.84
CA ASN A 312 35.77 9.54 -27.29
C ASN A 312 35.36 10.95 -27.75
N GLY A 313 35.95 11.98 -27.13
CA GLY A 313 35.64 13.38 -27.46
C GLY A 313 36.05 13.83 -28.87
N THR A 314 36.81 13.02 -29.60
CA THR A 314 37.21 13.29 -30.99
C THR A 314 36.15 12.79 -31.97
N ASP A 315 35.61 11.60 -31.74
CA ASP A 315 34.56 11.01 -32.58
C ASP A 315 33.17 11.56 -32.23
N ASN A 316 32.95 11.92 -30.96
CA ASN A 316 31.76 12.62 -30.50
C ASN A 316 32.14 13.92 -29.76
N PRO A 317 32.05 15.09 -30.41
CA PRO A 317 32.41 16.37 -29.81
C PRO A 317 31.66 16.73 -28.52
N ASP A 318 30.44 16.21 -28.32
CA ASP A 318 29.68 16.41 -27.08
C ASP A 318 30.39 15.79 -25.86
N ASN A 319 31.22 14.76 -26.08
CA ASN A 319 32.01 14.11 -25.04
C ASN A 319 33.35 14.81 -24.75
N SER A 320 33.74 15.85 -25.51
CA SER A 320 35.03 16.54 -25.37
C SER A 320 35.28 17.11 -23.98
N CYS A 321 34.24 17.59 -23.31
CA CYS A 321 34.36 18.19 -21.98
C CYS A 321 34.61 17.16 -20.86
N TYR A 322 34.51 15.86 -21.16
CA TYR A 322 34.84 14.78 -20.24
C TYR A 322 36.26 14.22 -20.42
N CYS A 323 37.03 14.75 -21.36
CA CYS A 323 38.45 14.40 -21.53
C CYS A 323 39.34 15.24 -20.60
N GLN A 324 40.33 14.61 -19.96
CA GLN A 324 41.40 15.34 -19.27
C GLN A 324 42.54 15.62 -20.25
N GLU A 325 42.82 16.90 -20.51
CA GLU A 325 43.95 17.44 -21.30
C GLU A 325 44.01 17.04 -22.80
N ASN A 326 43.99 15.75 -23.14
CA ASN A 326 44.03 15.24 -24.52
C ASN A 326 43.02 14.09 -24.76
N CYS A 327 41.97 14.35 -25.53
CA CYS A 327 40.95 13.34 -25.89
C CYS A 327 41.48 12.15 -26.71
N GLN A 328 42.72 12.21 -27.22
CA GLN A 328 43.28 11.19 -28.11
C GLN A 328 43.88 9.98 -27.38
N GLU A 329 44.02 10.01 -26.05
CA GLU A 329 44.69 8.92 -25.31
C GLU A 329 43.87 7.62 -25.21
N VAL A 330 42.55 7.71 -25.43
CA VAL A 330 41.61 6.58 -25.31
C VAL A 330 40.83 6.44 -26.62
N ARG A 331 40.83 5.24 -27.21
CA ARG A 331 40.06 4.92 -28.42
C ARG A 331 38.56 4.88 -28.10
N SER A 332 37.71 5.10 -29.10
CA SER A 332 36.25 5.06 -28.91
C SER A 332 35.73 3.71 -28.42
N GLY A 333 34.69 3.75 -27.59
CA GLY A 333 34.09 2.58 -26.94
C GLY A 333 34.18 2.57 -25.42
N LEU A 334 34.99 3.45 -24.83
CA LEU A 334 35.10 3.65 -23.39
C LEU A 334 34.89 5.11 -23.01
N LEU A 335 33.91 5.33 -22.14
CA LEU A 335 33.51 6.63 -21.61
C LEU A 335 34.20 6.86 -20.25
N ASN A 336 35.11 7.83 -20.17
CA ASN A 336 35.81 8.16 -18.93
C ASN A 336 34.84 8.72 -17.88
N ILE A 337 34.62 8.03 -16.76
CA ILE A 337 33.75 8.45 -15.66
C ILE A 337 34.51 8.69 -14.35
N SER A 338 35.81 8.97 -14.43
CA SER A 338 36.68 9.11 -13.26
C SER A 338 36.24 10.21 -12.28
N SER A 339 35.68 11.31 -12.78
CA SER A 339 35.11 12.38 -11.95
C SER A 339 33.93 11.90 -11.10
N CYS A 340 33.16 10.94 -11.60
CA CYS A 340 32.03 10.31 -10.90
C CYS A 340 32.50 9.29 -9.86
N TRP A 341 33.73 8.78 -10.02
CA TRP A 341 34.34 7.74 -9.19
C TRP A 341 35.49 8.28 -8.32
N TYR A 342 35.34 9.51 -7.79
CA TYR A 342 36.27 10.14 -6.84
C TYR A 342 37.72 10.26 -7.34
N GLY A 343 37.90 10.33 -8.66
CA GLY A 343 39.20 10.42 -9.32
C GLY A 343 39.87 9.07 -9.60
N ALA A 344 39.22 7.94 -9.30
CA ALA A 344 39.70 6.64 -9.75
C ALA A 344 39.50 6.49 -11.28
N PRO A 345 40.43 5.84 -12.02
CA PRO A 345 40.41 5.79 -13.48
C PRO A 345 39.39 4.77 -14.00
N VAL A 346 38.11 5.02 -13.76
CA VAL A 346 37.00 4.15 -14.14
C VAL A 346 36.38 4.62 -15.44
N PHE A 347 36.09 3.68 -16.33
CA PHE A 347 35.54 3.89 -17.67
C PHE A 347 34.29 3.03 -17.86
N ALA A 348 33.20 3.66 -18.29
CA ALA A 348 31.99 2.94 -18.71
C ALA A 348 32.13 2.44 -20.15
N SER A 349 31.55 1.29 -20.45
CA SER A 349 31.39 0.77 -21.81
C SER A 349 30.08 -0.03 -21.89
N TYR A 350 29.70 -0.48 -23.09
CA TYR A 350 28.74 -1.59 -23.16
C TYR A 350 29.39 -2.90 -22.69
N PRO A 351 28.60 -3.89 -22.21
CA PRO A 351 29.12 -5.17 -21.74
C PRO A 351 29.98 -5.90 -22.77
N HIS A 352 31.03 -6.56 -22.29
CA HIS A 352 32.05 -7.24 -23.11
C HIS A 352 32.63 -6.40 -24.25
N PHE A 353 32.70 -5.07 -24.06
CA PHE A 353 33.18 -4.12 -25.07
C PHE A 353 32.37 -4.15 -26.37
N TYR A 354 31.08 -4.49 -26.30
CA TYR A 354 30.17 -4.37 -27.45
C TYR A 354 30.19 -2.93 -28.02
N GLN A 355 30.32 -2.80 -29.34
CA GLN A 355 30.48 -1.51 -30.04
C GLN A 355 31.72 -0.67 -29.66
N ALA A 356 32.69 -1.23 -28.94
CA ALA A 356 33.97 -0.58 -28.70
C ALA A 356 35.02 -0.95 -29.77
N ASP A 357 36.12 -0.19 -29.84
CA ASP A 357 37.27 -0.55 -30.67
C ASP A 357 37.75 -1.99 -30.33
N PRO A 358 37.94 -2.88 -31.32
CA PRO A 358 38.37 -4.27 -31.08
C PRO A 358 39.63 -4.39 -30.22
N TYR A 359 40.47 -3.36 -30.22
CA TYR A 359 41.61 -3.24 -29.32
C TYR A 359 41.29 -3.61 -27.87
N TYR A 360 40.14 -3.19 -27.33
CA TYR A 360 39.83 -3.46 -25.92
C TYR A 360 39.57 -4.93 -25.64
N ALA A 361 38.76 -5.58 -26.47
CA ALA A 361 38.50 -7.01 -26.37
C ALA A 361 39.77 -7.84 -26.63
N ASP A 362 40.63 -7.41 -27.56
CA ASP A 362 41.89 -8.10 -27.88
C ASP A 362 42.93 -8.05 -26.76
N GLN A 363 42.81 -7.12 -25.80
CA GLN A 363 43.79 -6.97 -24.73
C GLN A 363 43.58 -7.96 -23.58
N VAL A 364 42.39 -8.55 -23.47
CA VAL A 364 41.98 -9.44 -22.37
C VAL A 364 41.38 -10.73 -22.92
N GLU A 365 41.39 -11.82 -22.14
CA GLU A 365 40.72 -13.06 -22.49
C GLU A 365 39.38 -13.18 -21.74
N GLY A 366 38.38 -13.80 -22.39
CA GLY A 366 37.05 -14.05 -21.80
C GLY A 366 35.94 -13.11 -22.27
N MET A 367 36.24 -12.08 -23.07
CA MET A 367 35.23 -11.16 -23.60
C MET A 367 34.49 -11.76 -24.81
N LYS A 368 33.16 -11.70 -24.81
CA LYS A 368 32.28 -12.25 -25.87
C LYS A 368 31.19 -11.24 -26.25
N PRO A 369 31.51 -10.17 -27.02
CA PRO A 369 30.52 -9.16 -27.38
C PRO A 369 29.35 -9.76 -28.17
N ASP A 370 28.13 -9.57 -27.67
CA ASP A 370 26.89 -10.08 -28.25
C ASP A 370 25.86 -8.96 -28.35
N LYS A 371 25.22 -8.82 -29.51
CA LYS A 371 24.27 -7.73 -29.77
C LYS A 371 23.00 -7.85 -28.93
N ASP A 372 22.44 -9.04 -28.80
CA ASP A 372 21.13 -9.23 -28.16
C ASP A 372 21.26 -9.22 -26.64
N ARG A 373 22.39 -9.68 -26.11
CA ARG A 373 22.73 -9.60 -24.68
C ARG A 373 23.22 -8.24 -24.24
N HIS A 374 23.94 -7.48 -25.08
CA HIS A 374 24.66 -6.29 -24.61
C HIS A 374 24.16 -4.95 -25.18
N ALA A 375 23.20 -4.96 -26.11
CA ALA A 375 22.58 -3.71 -26.57
C ALA A 375 21.62 -3.14 -25.53
N MET A 376 21.67 -1.82 -25.36
CA MET A 376 20.71 -1.04 -24.57
C MET A 376 19.45 -0.76 -25.41
N VAL A 377 18.27 -0.99 -24.82
CA VAL A 377 16.97 -0.80 -25.48
C VAL A 377 16.02 -0.08 -24.53
N ILE A 378 15.26 0.88 -25.05
CA ILE A 378 14.25 1.62 -24.30
C ILE A 378 12.97 1.68 -25.12
N MET A 379 11.84 1.31 -24.54
CA MET A 379 10.52 1.35 -25.16
C MET A 379 9.66 2.35 -24.42
N LEU A 380 9.16 3.35 -25.15
CA LEU A 380 8.31 4.40 -24.61
C LEU A 380 6.98 4.44 -25.34
N GLU A 381 5.90 4.73 -24.63
CA GLU A 381 4.61 5.02 -25.25
C GLU A 381 4.66 6.45 -25.88
N PRO A 382 4.30 6.60 -27.17
CA PRO A 382 4.55 7.84 -27.91
C PRO A 382 3.74 9.07 -27.47
N LYS A 383 2.50 8.90 -26.98
CA LYS A 383 1.61 10.03 -26.62
C LYS A 383 1.91 10.60 -25.23
N THR A 384 2.24 9.75 -24.27
CA THR A 384 2.48 10.07 -22.85
C THR A 384 3.96 10.18 -22.51
N GLY A 385 4.84 9.52 -23.27
CA GLY A 385 6.27 9.46 -22.99
C GLY A 385 6.61 8.55 -21.80
N MET A 386 5.65 7.74 -21.34
CA MET A 386 5.83 6.79 -20.25
C MET A 386 6.71 5.62 -20.68
N VAL A 387 7.49 5.12 -19.73
CA VAL A 387 8.34 3.96 -19.91
C VAL A 387 7.50 2.68 -19.89
N LEU A 388 7.66 1.85 -20.93
CA LEU A 388 7.07 0.51 -21.01
C LEU A 388 8.09 -0.56 -20.61
N GLU A 389 9.28 -0.50 -21.20
CA GLU A 389 10.39 -1.41 -20.90
C GLU A 389 11.73 -0.69 -21.11
N ILE A 390 12.67 -0.82 -20.17
CA ILE A 390 14.07 -0.39 -20.32
C ILE A 390 14.97 -1.58 -20.03
N LYS A 391 15.91 -1.83 -20.94
CA LYS A 391 17.06 -2.73 -20.76
C LYS A 391 18.32 -1.87 -20.81
N ALA A 392 18.73 -1.35 -19.67
CA ALA A 392 19.90 -0.49 -19.52
C ALA A 392 21.11 -1.34 -19.13
N ARG A 393 22.09 -1.41 -20.04
CA ARG A 393 23.23 -2.33 -19.94
C ARG A 393 24.54 -1.60 -20.01
N ILE A 394 25.28 -1.56 -18.91
CA ILE A 394 26.52 -0.78 -18.78
C ILE A 394 27.54 -1.60 -18.00
N MET A 395 28.79 -1.56 -18.46
CA MET A 395 29.95 -2.17 -17.83
C MET A 395 30.91 -1.10 -17.30
N ALA A 396 31.46 -1.32 -16.11
CA ALA A 396 32.52 -0.51 -15.54
C ALA A 396 33.88 -1.22 -15.70
N ASN A 397 34.88 -0.45 -16.10
CA ASN A 397 36.25 -0.91 -16.35
C ASN A 397 37.25 -0.05 -15.60
N LEU A 398 38.31 -0.64 -15.07
CA LEU A 398 39.42 0.07 -14.42
C LEU A 398 40.63 0.14 -15.36
N LEU A 399 41.13 1.33 -15.64
CA LEU A 399 42.40 1.47 -16.33
C LEU A 399 43.57 1.25 -15.35
N VAL A 400 44.40 0.25 -15.65
CA VAL A 400 45.65 -0.03 -14.94
C VAL A 400 46.80 0.25 -15.89
N GLU A 401 47.75 1.10 -15.48
CA GLU A 401 48.92 1.48 -16.27
C GLU A 401 50.24 1.19 -15.54
N PRO A 402 51.31 0.84 -16.27
CA PRO A 402 52.65 0.80 -15.70
C PRO A 402 53.10 2.20 -15.33
N LYS A 403 53.24 2.46 -14.02
CA LYS A 403 53.89 3.67 -13.50
C LYS A 403 55.04 3.24 -12.58
N THR A 404 56.18 3.92 -12.68
CA THR A 404 57.46 3.55 -12.02
C THR A 404 57.37 3.39 -10.50
N HIS A 405 56.46 4.10 -9.84
CA HIS A 405 56.27 4.04 -8.39
C HIS A 405 54.99 3.29 -7.97
N LEU A 406 54.29 2.66 -8.91
CA LEU A 406 53.08 1.89 -8.62
C LEU A 406 53.43 0.41 -8.46
N ILE A 407 52.63 -0.32 -7.70
CA ILE A 407 52.78 -1.76 -7.51
C ILE A 407 52.59 -2.51 -8.84
N TYR A 408 51.90 -1.89 -9.80
CA TYR A 408 51.71 -2.37 -11.17
C TYR A 408 52.81 -1.89 -12.15
N ARG A 409 54.02 -1.53 -11.68
CA ARG A 409 55.12 -1.01 -12.53
C ARG A 409 55.50 -1.89 -13.73
N ASN A 410 55.33 -3.21 -13.60
CA ASN A 410 55.63 -4.19 -14.65
C ASN A 410 54.36 -4.67 -15.40
N ALA A 411 53.19 -4.13 -15.05
CA ALA A 411 51.94 -4.53 -15.67
C ALA A 411 51.75 -3.83 -17.02
N ARG A 412 51.02 -4.48 -17.91
CA ARG A 412 50.57 -3.90 -19.18
C ARG A 412 49.49 -2.84 -18.97
N LYS A 413 49.50 -1.76 -19.77
CA LYS A 413 48.37 -0.83 -19.87
C LYS A 413 47.12 -1.55 -20.35
N THR A 414 46.17 -1.79 -19.46
CA THR A 414 44.98 -2.62 -19.73
C THR A 414 43.76 -2.03 -19.05
N PHE A 415 42.60 -2.18 -19.69
CA PHE A 415 41.29 -1.88 -19.09
C PHE A 415 40.72 -3.16 -18.51
N PHE A 416 40.73 -3.26 -17.19
CA PHE A 416 40.23 -4.40 -16.44
C PHE A 416 38.70 -4.30 -16.36
N PRO A 417 37.93 -5.21 -16.98
CA PRO A 417 36.49 -5.26 -16.77
C PRO A 417 36.22 -5.67 -15.33
N LEU A 418 35.36 -4.92 -14.64
CA LEU A 418 35.07 -5.15 -13.22
C LEU A 418 33.70 -5.81 -13.04
N ILE A 419 32.67 -5.12 -13.51
CA ILE A 419 31.27 -5.49 -13.32
C ILE A 419 30.44 -4.90 -14.46
N TRP A 420 29.39 -5.58 -14.87
CA TRP A 420 28.33 -4.99 -15.68
C TRP A 420 26.96 -5.29 -15.10
N ALA A 421 26.03 -4.39 -15.37
CA ALA A 421 24.67 -4.47 -14.88
C ALA A 421 23.68 -4.55 -16.05
N ASP A 422 22.70 -5.44 -15.96
CA ASP A 422 21.47 -5.43 -16.76
C ASP A 422 20.33 -4.90 -15.88
N TYR A 423 20.01 -3.63 -16.06
CA TYR A 423 18.83 -3.01 -15.45
C TYR A 423 17.62 -3.24 -16.35
N ASN A 424 16.72 -4.11 -15.91
CA ASN A 424 15.46 -4.38 -16.57
C ASN A 424 14.33 -3.71 -15.79
N VAL A 425 13.82 -2.61 -16.33
CA VAL A 425 12.67 -1.88 -15.80
C VAL A 425 11.47 -2.20 -16.68
N ARG A 426 10.40 -2.73 -16.09
CA ARG A 426 9.15 -3.00 -16.80
C ARG A 426 7.99 -2.29 -16.10
N ILE A 427 7.07 -1.78 -16.91
CA ILE A 427 5.79 -1.25 -16.43
C ILE A 427 4.98 -2.37 -15.76
N THR A 428 4.36 -2.07 -14.61
CA THR A 428 3.45 -3.00 -13.93
C THR A 428 2.14 -3.14 -14.71
N ASP A 429 1.48 -4.30 -14.57
CA ASP A 429 0.24 -4.60 -15.30
C ASP A 429 -0.88 -3.59 -15.01
N ASP A 430 -0.94 -3.06 -13.78
CA ASP A 430 -1.89 -2.03 -13.39
C ASP A 430 -1.66 -0.72 -14.14
N LEU A 431 -0.41 -0.24 -14.17
CA LEU A 431 -0.06 0.98 -14.89
C LEU A 431 -0.25 0.82 -16.40
N LEU A 432 0.09 -0.34 -16.94
CA LEU A 432 -0.15 -0.69 -18.33
C LEU A 432 -1.65 -0.69 -18.68
N GLY A 433 -2.52 -1.10 -17.75
CA GLY A 433 -3.97 -1.01 -17.89
C GLY A 433 -4.45 0.42 -18.15
N TYR A 434 -3.93 1.40 -17.39
CA TYR A 434 -4.26 2.82 -17.63
C TYR A 434 -3.77 3.31 -18.98
N VAL A 435 -2.55 2.92 -19.39
CA VAL A 435 -2.01 3.29 -20.71
C VAL A 435 -2.87 2.72 -21.85
N LYS A 436 -3.40 1.49 -21.69
CA LYS A 436 -4.33 0.86 -22.65
C LYS A 436 -5.67 1.60 -22.78
N LEU A 437 -6.12 2.32 -21.74
CA LEU A 437 -7.37 3.08 -21.79
C LEU A 437 -7.27 4.34 -22.66
N ILE A 438 -6.08 4.91 -22.84
CA ILE A 438 -5.86 6.14 -23.60
C ILE A 438 -6.37 6.02 -25.06
N PRO A 439 -5.92 5.04 -25.87
CA PRO A 439 -6.43 4.87 -27.23
C PRO A 439 -7.91 4.44 -27.26
N ILE A 440 -8.41 3.76 -26.22
CA ILE A 440 -9.82 3.37 -26.12
C ILE A 440 -10.70 4.60 -25.89
N LEU A 441 -10.28 5.53 -25.03
CA LEU A 441 -11.00 6.77 -24.75
C LEU A 441 -11.16 7.62 -26.02
N GLU A 442 -10.10 7.70 -26.84
CA GLU A 442 -10.14 8.37 -28.14
C GLU A 442 -11.16 7.71 -29.08
N LEU A 443 -11.13 6.37 -29.19
CA LEU A 443 -12.05 5.60 -30.02
C LEU A 443 -13.51 5.77 -29.56
N VAL A 444 -13.76 5.61 -28.26
CA VAL A 444 -15.09 5.78 -27.66
C VAL A 444 -15.58 7.22 -27.85
N GLY A 445 -14.72 8.22 -27.65
CA GLY A 445 -15.04 9.62 -27.91
C GLY A 445 -15.48 9.87 -29.35
N LYS A 446 -14.75 9.30 -30.32
CA LYS A 446 -15.10 9.36 -31.75
C LYS A 446 -16.43 8.64 -32.04
N ILE A 447 -16.66 7.45 -31.48
CA ILE A 447 -17.90 6.68 -31.65
C ILE A 447 -19.10 7.44 -31.04
N CYS A 448 -18.98 7.92 -29.80
CA CYS A 448 -20.00 8.71 -29.13
C CYS A 448 -20.31 10.00 -29.89
N GLY A 449 -19.28 10.66 -30.43
CA GLY A 449 -19.44 11.81 -31.31
C GLY A 449 -20.21 11.45 -32.59
N VAL A 450 -19.90 10.33 -33.25
CA VAL A 450 -20.61 9.88 -34.45
C VAL A 450 -22.07 9.55 -34.13
N LEU A 451 -22.32 8.84 -33.03
CA LEU A 451 -23.66 8.53 -32.56
C LEU A 451 -24.45 9.82 -32.23
N GLY A 452 -23.84 10.77 -31.53
CA GLY A 452 -24.41 12.07 -31.21
C GLY A 452 -24.74 12.90 -32.46
N ALA A 453 -23.83 12.92 -33.44
CA ALA A 453 -24.04 13.59 -34.72
C ALA A 453 -25.18 12.92 -35.51
N SER A 454 -25.21 11.58 -35.57
CA SER A 454 -26.26 10.83 -36.26
C SER A 454 -27.63 11.04 -35.61
N LEU A 455 -27.70 11.05 -34.27
CA LEU A 455 -28.90 11.34 -33.51
C LEU A 455 -29.36 12.79 -33.73
N GLY A 456 -28.43 13.75 -33.73
CA GLY A 456 -28.73 15.15 -34.02
C GLY A 456 -29.31 15.35 -35.42
N VAL A 457 -28.70 14.74 -36.44
CA VAL A 457 -29.20 14.74 -37.82
C VAL A 457 -30.57 14.08 -37.91
N LEU A 458 -30.75 12.90 -37.30
CA LEU A 458 -32.04 12.23 -37.23
C LEU A 458 -33.09 13.13 -36.60
N MET A 459 -32.80 13.82 -35.48
CA MET A 459 -33.74 14.76 -34.86
C MET A 459 -34.11 15.95 -35.75
N VAL A 460 -33.18 16.44 -36.58
CA VAL A 460 -33.44 17.50 -37.56
C VAL A 460 -34.41 17.05 -38.65
N PHE A 461 -34.26 15.81 -39.15
CA PHE A 461 -35.07 15.28 -40.26
C PHE A 461 -36.31 14.48 -39.83
N TRP A 462 -36.38 14.01 -38.59
CA TRP A 462 -37.44 13.14 -38.07
C TRP A 462 -38.81 13.82 -38.11
N TYR A 463 -38.90 15.06 -37.64
CA TYR A 463 -40.18 15.78 -37.55
C TYR A 463 -40.73 16.23 -38.92
N PRO A 464 -39.91 16.79 -39.85
CA PRO A 464 -40.33 17.05 -41.23
C PRO A 464 -40.81 15.78 -41.96
N HIS A 465 -40.08 14.68 -41.82
CA HIS A 465 -40.41 13.39 -42.42
C HIS A 465 -41.73 12.82 -41.86
N GLN A 466 -41.94 12.91 -40.54
CA GLN A 466 -43.19 12.50 -39.90
C GLN A 466 -44.41 13.27 -40.44
N MET A 467 -44.28 14.58 -40.71
CA MET A 467 -45.37 15.38 -41.31
C MET A 467 -45.65 15.01 -42.77
N ILE A 468 -44.63 14.71 -43.57
CA ILE A 468 -44.79 14.27 -44.96
C ILE A 468 -45.47 12.90 -44.99
N TRP A 469 -45.03 11.97 -44.15
CA TRP A 469 -45.67 10.65 -44.02
C TRP A 469 -47.11 10.72 -43.54
N GLN A 470 -47.45 11.62 -42.59
CA GLN A 470 -48.84 11.84 -42.19
C GLN A 470 -49.71 12.37 -43.35
N LYS A 471 -49.20 13.28 -44.19
CA LYS A 471 -49.93 13.74 -45.38
C LYS A 471 -50.13 12.63 -46.42
N THR A 472 -49.12 11.79 -46.61
CA THR A 472 -49.18 10.68 -47.58
C THR A 472 -50.08 9.54 -47.11
N LEU A 473 -50.13 9.26 -45.79
CA LEU A 473 -51.08 8.32 -45.18
C LEU A 473 -52.52 8.82 -45.29
N MET A 474 -52.76 10.12 -45.08
CA MET A 474 -54.10 10.72 -45.22
C MET A 474 -54.60 10.66 -46.67
N GLN A 475 -53.72 10.85 -47.67
CA GLN A 475 -54.08 10.65 -49.09
C GLN A 475 -54.36 9.17 -49.46
N LYS A 476 -53.65 8.21 -48.85
CA LYS A 476 -53.93 6.77 -49.07
C LYS A 476 -55.21 6.28 -48.37
N ILE A 477 -55.62 6.94 -47.28
CA ILE A 477 -56.87 6.63 -46.57
C ILE A 477 -58.09 7.21 -47.31
N GLU A 478 -57.96 8.34 -48.03
CA GLU A 478 -59.03 8.87 -48.88
C GLU A 478 -59.30 8.04 -50.15
N ILE A 479 -58.29 7.34 -50.69
CA ILE A 479 -58.45 6.54 -51.93
C ILE A 479 -58.95 5.11 -51.64
N ASN A 480 -58.58 4.51 -50.50
CA ASN A 480 -59.00 3.14 -50.16
C ASN A 480 -60.37 3.05 -49.45
N ALA A 481 -61.06 4.17 -49.24
CA ALA A 481 -62.38 4.20 -48.62
C ALA A 481 -63.56 4.04 -49.60
N LEU A 482 -63.30 3.87 -50.91
CA LEU A 482 -64.33 3.80 -51.96
C LEU A 482 -64.42 2.47 -52.72
N GLU A 483 -63.55 1.50 -52.46
CA GLU A 483 -63.68 0.17 -53.04
C GLU A 483 -63.51 -0.90 -51.98
N THR A 484 -64.58 -1.68 -51.80
CA THR A 484 -64.62 -3.13 -51.52
C THR A 484 -65.51 -3.48 -50.33
N THR A 485 -66.83 -3.45 -50.59
CA THR A 485 -67.79 -4.33 -49.93
C THR A 485 -67.86 -5.63 -50.75
N ARG A 486 -67.89 -6.80 -50.07
CA ARG A 486 -68.03 -8.19 -50.55
C ARG A 486 -66.75 -8.91 -51.00
N THR A 487 -66.32 -9.92 -50.23
CA THR A 487 -66.62 -11.35 -50.44
C THR A 487 -66.02 -12.22 -49.32
N SER A 488 -66.63 -13.39 -49.10
CA SER A 488 -66.46 -14.37 -48.01
C SER A 488 -65.53 -15.56 -48.33
N ASP A 489 -64.76 -16.02 -47.31
CA ASP A 489 -64.22 -17.38 -46.99
C ASP A 489 -63.30 -18.15 -48.00
N PRO A 490 -62.53 -19.22 -47.62
CA PRO A 490 -62.04 -19.73 -46.31
C PRO A 490 -60.53 -20.17 -46.25
N ILE A 491 -60.03 -20.42 -45.02
CA ILE A 491 -58.99 -21.37 -44.51
C ILE A 491 -57.80 -21.82 -45.41
N LYS A 492 -56.54 -21.65 -44.92
CA LYS A 492 -55.50 -22.71 -44.84
C LYS A 492 -54.28 -22.37 -43.95
N ASN A 493 -53.85 -23.38 -43.20
CA ASN A 493 -52.71 -23.45 -42.28
C ASN A 493 -51.34 -23.31 -42.96
N ASN A 494 -50.34 -22.85 -42.19
CA ASN A 494 -48.98 -23.40 -42.01
C ASN A 494 -48.19 -22.42 -41.10
N SER A 495 -47.94 -22.75 -39.83
CA SER A 495 -46.80 -23.53 -39.30
C SER A 495 -45.59 -22.65 -38.94
N VAL A 496 -45.27 -22.66 -37.63
CA VAL A 496 -43.94 -22.63 -37.00
C VAL A 496 -43.09 -21.36 -37.19
N GLU A 497 -42.78 -20.64 -36.10
CA GLU A 497 -41.57 -20.85 -35.30
C GLU A 497 -41.51 -19.91 -34.09
N ASP A 498 -41.00 -20.43 -32.98
CA ASP A 498 -40.91 -19.81 -31.66
C ASP A 498 -40.00 -18.57 -31.64
N SER A 499 -40.41 -17.53 -30.92
CA SER A 499 -39.52 -16.43 -30.51
C SER A 499 -39.32 -16.48 -28.99
N PRO A 500 -38.07 -16.67 -28.50
CA PRO A 500 -37.78 -16.84 -27.08
C PRO A 500 -37.76 -15.46 -26.40
N LEU A 501 -38.87 -15.08 -25.80
CA LEU A 501 -38.95 -13.92 -24.88
C LEU A 501 -39.32 -14.42 -23.48
N LEU A 502 -38.47 -15.28 -22.93
CA LEU A 502 -38.55 -15.67 -21.52
C LEU A 502 -37.21 -16.16 -20.96
N ILE A 503 -36.13 -15.39 -21.20
CA ILE A 503 -34.92 -15.42 -20.37
C ILE A 503 -34.41 -13.98 -20.30
N GLY A 504 -34.84 -13.22 -19.31
CA GLY A 504 -34.45 -11.81 -19.17
C GLY A 504 -34.94 -11.11 -17.90
N LEU A 505 -35.43 -11.88 -16.92
CA LEU A 505 -35.80 -11.37 -15.58
C LEU A 505 -35.11 -12.24 -14.52
N GLN A 506 -33.79 -12.32 -14.63
CA GLN A 506 -32.86 -12.74 -13.58
C GLN A 506 -31.49 -12.12 -13.89
N TYR A 507 -31.46 -10.79 -14.01
CA TYR A 507 -30.24 -10.01 -13.82
C TYR A 507 -30.46 -9.12 -12.61
N THR A 508 -30.49 -9.77 -11.44
CA THR A 508 -30.09 -9.09 -10.21
C THR A 508 -28.65 -8.65 -10.37
N VAL A 509 -28.36 -7.45 -9.90
CA VAL A 509 -27.05 -6.82 -9.76
C VAL A 509 -26.02 -7.86 -9.28
N ALA A 510 -25.25 -8.41 -10.21
CA ALA A 510 -24.04 -9.16 -9.97
C ALA A 510 -22.95 -8.48 -10.80
N GLY A 511 -22.51 -7.32 -10.32
CA GLY A 511 -21.15 -6.88 -10.63
C GLY A 511 -20.21 -7.97 -10.13
N ASN A 512 -19.26 -8.35 -10.96
CA ASN A 512 -18.38 -9.50 -10.79
C ASN A 512 -17.72 -9.50 -9.39
N SER A 513 -18.24 -10.28 -8.44
CA SER A 513 -17.72 -10.41 -7.06
C SER A 513 -16.32 -11.04 -7.01
N ASN A 514 -15.89 -11.65 -8.10
CA ASN A 514 -14.59 -12.32 -8.23
C ASN A 514 -13.40 -11.36 -8.28
N GLU A 515 -13.59 -10.07 -8.58
CA GLU A 515 -12.48 -9.10 -8.60
C GLU A 515 -12.15 -8.50 -7.22
N MET A 516 -13.08 -8.55 -6.26
CA MET A 516 -12.86 -8.10 -4.88
C MET A 516 -12.37 -9.21 -3.96
N ALA A 517 -12.71 -10.47 -4.27
CA ALA A 517 -12.26 -11.63 -3.51
C ALA A 517 -10.74 -11.74 -3.50
N LEU A 518 -10.17 -12.11 -2.35
CA LEU A 518 -8.74 -12.30 -2.20
C LEU A 518 -8.32 -13.55 -2.99
N SER A 519 -7.39 -13.41 -3.92
CA SER A 519 -6.85 -14.53 -4.71
C SER A 519 -5.38 -14.27 -5.05
N PRO A 520 -4.59 -15.27 -5.46
CA PRO A 520 -3.17 -15.06 -5.83
C PRO A 520 -2.97 -14.03 -6.95
N THR A 521 -4.02 -13.79 -7.74
CA THR A 521 -4.02 -12.85 -8.87
C THR A 521 -4.81 -11.57 -8.59
N SER A 522 -5.38 -11.40 -7.39
CA SER A 522 -6.14 -10.19 -7.06
C SER A 522 -5.20 -9.04 -6.73
N ARG A 523 -5.59 -7.82 -7.09
CA ARG A 523 -4.84 -6.59 -6.74
C ARG A 523 -4.62 -6.43 -5.24
N SER A 524 -5.58 -6.90 -4.43
CA SER A 524 -5.53 -6.84 -2.97
C SER A 524 -4.49 -7.79 -2.36
N PHE A 525 -3.98 -8.78 -3.10
CA PHE A 525 -3.08 -9.80 -2.56
C PHE A 525 -1.73 -9.24 -2.11
N GLU A 526 -1.08 -8.41 -2.92
CA GLU A 526 0.24 -7.86 -2.57
C GLU A 526 0.16 -6.95 -1.34
N GLY A 527 -0.83 -6.05 -1.29
CA GLY A 527 -1.06 -5.19 -0.14
C GLY A 527 -1.52 -5.94 1.11
N TRP A 528 -2.22 -7.07 0.94
CA TRP A 528 -2.55 -7.97 2.05
C TRP A 528 -1.33 -8.72 2.56
N LYS A 529 -0.48 -9.23 1.68
CA LYS A 529 0.71 -10.00 2.05
C LYS A 529 1.70 -9.12 2.80
N VAL A 530 1.98 -7.93 2.26
CA VAL A 530 2.87 -6.93 2.86
C VAL A 530 2.16 -5.58 2.84
N SER A 531 1.88 -5.04 4.03
CA SER A 531 1.21 -3.74 4.15
C SER A 531 2.04 -2.63 3.48
N PRO A 532 1.42 -1.80 2.60
CA PRO A 532 2.10 -0.66 2.01
C PRO A 532 2.21 0.53 2.98
N LEU A 533 1.47 0.49 4.10
CA LEU A 533 1.43 1.56 5.09
C LEU A 533 2.53 1.36 6.16
N PRO A 534 3.19 2.44 6.60
CA PRO A 534 4.12 2.35 7.73
C PRO A 534 3.34 2.06 9.02
N LEU A 535 3.68 0.95 9.68
CA LEU A 535 3.07 0.53 10.93
C LEU A 535 3.98 0.94 12.10
N ASN A 536 3.48 1.84 12.95
CA ASN A 536 4.16 2.23 14.19
C ASN A 536 3.52 1.50 15.35
N PHE A 537 4.33 0.71 16.05
CA PHE A 537 3.96 -0.02 17.26
C PHE A 537 4.56 0.70 18.47
N ASP A 538 3.72 1.39 19.22
CA ASP A 538 4.11 2.17 20.39
C ASP A 538 3.82 1.38 21.66
N VAL A 539 4.82 1.29 22.54
CA VAL A 539 4.69 0.62 23.84
C VAL A 539 4.93 1.59 24.98
N TYR A 540 4.09 1.53 25.99
CA TYR A 540 4.14 2.33 27.21
C TYR A 540 4.26 1.39 28.40
N LEU A 541 5.32 1.52 29.18
CA LEU A 541 5.60 0.69 30.35
C LEU A 541 5.20 1.43 31.63
N PHE A 542 4.54 0.75 32.57
CA PHE A 542 4.27 1.31 33.90
C PHE A 542 5.39 0.96 34.86
N ASN A 543 6.17 1.97 35.26
CA ASN A 543 7.23 1.84 36.26
C ASN A 543 6.66 1.92 37.67
N TRP A 544 6.87 0.87 38.47
CA TRP A 544 6.38 0.79 39.84
C TRP A 544 7.36 1.45 40.82
N THR A 545 6.94 2.56 41.45
CA THR A 545 7.83 3.44 42.22
C THR A 545 7.92 3.13 43.72
N ASN A 546 7.00 2.34 44.28
CA ASN A 546 6.95 2.02 45.71
C ASN A 546 6.65 0.54 46.04
N PRO A 547 7.31 -0.45 45.38
CA PRO A 547 7.05 -1.87 45.63
C PRO A 547 7.32 -2.32 47.08
N GLN A 548 8.25 -1.68 47.78
CA GLN A 548 8.57 -1.97 49.18
C GLN A 548 7.43 -1.71 50.17
N ASP A 549 6.49 -0.82 49.80
CA ASP A 549 5.33 -0.48 50.62
C ASP A 549 4.13 -1.41 50.33
N PHE A 550 4.32 -2.45 49.51
CA PHE A 550 3.24 -3.32 49.02
C PHE A 550 2.93 -4.49 49.95
N PHE A 551 2.32 -4.18 51.10
CA PHE A 551 1.85 -5.18 52.06
C PHE A 551 0.62 -4.68 52.84
N VAL A 552 -0.20 -5.63 53.29
CA VAL A 552 -1.38 -5.35 54.12
C VAL A 552 -0.92 -4.67 55.42
N GLY A 553 -1.45 -3.47 55.68
CA GLY A 553 -1.09 -2.64 56.83
C GLY A 553 -0.14 -1.48 56.54
N SER A 554 0.41 -1.35 55.32
CA SER A 554 1.26 -0.21 54.96
C SER A 554 0.49 1.12 54.85
N GLY A 555 -0.82 1.05 54.56
CA GLY A 555 -1.69 2.20 54.32
C GLY A 555 -1.41 2.95 53.01
N LYS A 556 -0.43 2.51 52.20
CA LYS A 556 -0.03 3.16 50.95
C LYS A 556 -0.53 2.38 49.74
N LYS A 557 -0.98 3.11 48.71
CA LYS A 557 -1.39 2.53 47.42
C LYS A 557 -0.18 2.31 46.51
N PRO A 558 -0.19 1.30 45.63
CA PRO A 558 0.82 1.14 44.59
C PRO A 558 0.80 2.33 43.63
N ARG A 559 1.97 2.91 43.36
CA ARG A 559 2.12 4.11 42.53
C ARG A 559 2.96 3.82 41.28
N PHE A 560 2.40 4.13 40.14
CA PHE A 560 2.99 3.89 38.83
C PHE A 560 3.29 5.19 38.09
N GLU A 561 4.36 5.17 37.32
CA GLU A 561 4.73 6.23 36.39
C GLU A 561 4.80 5.64 34.97
N GLN A 562 4.13 6.27 34.01
CA GLN A 562 4.19 5.82 32.63
C GLN A 562 5.52 6.24 31.99
N LEU A 563 6.22 5.28 31.38
CA LEU A 563 7.39 5.50 30.56
C LEU A 563 7.05 5.17 29.09
N GLY A 564 7.37 6.07 28.17
CA GLY A 564 7.15 5.87 26.74
C GLY A 564 6.64 7.13 26.01
N PRO A 565 6.29 7.00 24.72
CA PRO A 565 6.30 5.76 23.96
C PRO A 565 7.73 5.23 23.71
N TYR A 566 7.87 3.91 23.73
CA TYR A 566 8.95 3.20 23.05
C TYR A 566 8.42 2.75 21.69
N ARG A 567 8.78 3.48 20.64
CA ARG A 567 8.27 3.30 19.28
C ARG A 567 9.10 2.27 18.52
N PHE A 568 8.41 1.34 17.88
CA PHE A 568 8.99 0.37 16.96
C PHE A 568 8.31 0.48 15.59
N ARG A 569 9.09 0.48 14.51
CA ARG A 569 8.56 0.32 13.16
C ARG A 569 8.37 -1.16 12.89
N GLU A 570 7.12 -1.56 12.67
CA GLU A 570 6.76 -2.93 12.32
C GLU A 570 6.84 -3.11 10.79
N GLN A 571 7.47 -4.20 10.37
CA GLN A 571 7.45 -4.69 8.99
C GLN A 571 6.81 -6.09 9.00
N PRO A 572 5.50 -6.19 8.74
CA PRO A 572 4.80 -7.46 8.70
C PRO A 572 4.95 -8.11 7.32
N ASP A 573 4.97 -9.44 7.31
CA ASP A 573 4.94 -10.29 6.13
C ASP A 573 4.11 -11.54 6.41
N LYS A 574 3.28 -11.94 5.45
CA LYS A 574 2.55 -13.21 5.51
C LYS A 574 3.34 -14.29 4.80
N VAL A 575 3.74 -15.30 5.56
CA VAL A 575 4.56 -16.43 5.10
C VAL A 575 3.78 -17.73 5.15
N ASP A 576 4.31 -18.77 4.50
CA ASP A 576 3.70 -20.12 4.45
C ASP A 576 2.23 -20.09 3.96
N ILE A 577 1.97 -19.30 2.90
CA ILE A 577 0.64 -19.10 2.35
C ILE A 577 0.18 -20.35 1.57
N GLU A 578 -0.94 -20.93 1.99
CA GLU A 578 -1.57 -22.08 1.34
C GLU A 578 -3.04 -21.78 1.00
N TRP A 579 -3.44 -22.00 -0.26
CA TRP A 579 -4.78 -21.68 -0.76
C TRP A 579 -5.68 -22.92 -0.79
N HIS A 580 -6.86 -22.80 -0.19
CA HIS A 580 -7.85 -23.88 -0.09
C HIS A 580 -9.11 -23.53 -0.88
N ASN A 581 -9.02 -23.66 -2.22
CA ASN A 581 -10.12 -23.33 -3.13
C ASN A 581 -11.42 -24.10 -2.86
N GLN A 582 -11.35 -25.31 -2.28
CA GLN A 582 -12.52 -26.13 -1.93
C GLN A 582 -13.40 -25.47 -0.85
N ASN A 583 -12.77 -24.76 0.09
CA ASN A 583 -13.44 -24.14 1.24
C ASN A 583 -13.37 -22.60 1.18
N ALA A 584 -12.97 -22.03 0.04
CA ALA A 584 -12.81 -20.59 -0.16
C ALA A 584 -11.96 -19.90 0.91
N SER A 585 -10.91 -20.56 1.40
CA SER A 585 -10.04 -20.05 2.47
C SER A 585 -8.56 -20.06 2.12
N VAL A 586 -7.76 -19.32 2.89
CA VAL A 586 -6.31 -19.23 2.78
C VAL A 586 -5.69 -19.39 4.16
N SER A 587 -4.69 -20.27 4.28
CA SER A 587 -3.88 -20.45 5.49
C SER A 587 -2.57 -19.70 5.37
N PHE A 588 -2.09 -19.08 6.45
CA PHE A 588 -0.82 -18.37 6.49
C PHE A 588 -0.32 -18.15 7.92
N HIS A 589 0.94 -17.75 8.03
CA HIS A 589 1.57 -17.24 9.25
C HIS A 589 1.86 -15.75 9.14
N LYS A 590 1.65 -15.00 10.22
CA LYS A 590 2.09 -13.59 10.32
C LYS A 590 3.50 -13.55 10.92
N LYS A 591 4.46 -13.03 10.17
CA LYS A 591 5.84 -12.80 10.61
C LYS A 591 6.15 -11.32 10.59
N SER A 592 6.50 -10.73 11.72
CA SER A 592 6.79 -9.29 11.82
C SER A 592 8.19 -9.01 12.36
N TRP A 593 8.87 -8.05 11.74
CA TRP A 593 10.13 -7.48 12.23
C TRP A 593 9.89 -6.14 12.91
N PHE A 594 10.50 -5.94 14.08
CA PHE A 594 10.36 -4.71 14.87
C PHE A 594 11.70 -3.99 14.99
N TYR A 595 11.75 -2.75 14.49
CA TYR A 595 12.94 -1.90 14.54
C TYR A 595 12.69 -0.71 15.46
N PHE A 596 13.52 -0.56 16.50
CA PHE A 596 13.37 0.54 17.44
C PHE A 596 13.62 1.90 16.76
N ASP A 597 12.67 2.83 16.90
CA ASP A 597 12.75 4.20 16.41
C ASP A 597 13.07 5.15 17.56
N ALA A 598 14.36 5.41 17.76
CA ALA A 598 14.83 6.30 18.82
C ALA A 598 14.35 7.74 18.66
N ALA A 599 14.11 8.21 17.42
CA ALA A 599 13.67 9.58 17.17
C ALA A 599 12.18 9.80 17.48
N GLY A 600 11.37 8.75 17.29
CA GLY A 600 9.94 8.74 17.63
C GLY A 600 9.62 8.29 19.07
N SER A 601 10.65 7.94 19.86
CA SER A 601 10.51 7.47 21.24
C SER A 601 10.84 8.58 22.24
N ASN A 602 10.15 8.59 23.39
CA ASN A 602 10.48 9.50 24.49
C ASN A 602 11.40 8.86 25.55
N GLY A 603 11.64 7.55 25.44
CA GLY A 603 12.52 6.78 26.32
C GLY A 603 13.59 6.00 25.54
N SER A 604 14.58 5.51 26.27
CA SER A 604 15.64 4.64 25.74
C SER A 604 15.38 3.18 26.11
N LEU A 605 15.75 2.25 25.24
CA LEU A 605 15.69 0.82 25.54
C LEU A 605 16.52 0.39 26.78
N SER A 606 17.44 1.26 27.24
CA SER A 606 18.20 1.09 28.47
C SER A 606 17.48 1.52 29.75
N ASP A 607 16.29 2.12 29.66
CA ASP A 607 15.57 2.65 30.81
C ASP A 607 15.19 1.53 31.78
N MET A 608 15.44 1.75 33.07
CA MET A 608 15.18 0.76 34.11
C MET A 608 13.72 0.83 34.53
N VAL A 609 13.01 -0.29 34.36
CA VAL A 609 11.59 -0.42 34.68
C VAL A 609 11.42 -1.45 35.78
N THR A 610 10.82 -1.04 36.89
CA THR A 610 10.42 -1.93 37.98
C THR A 610 8.98 -2.37 37.76
N GLN A 611 8.75 -3.67 37.69
CA GLN A 611 7.42 -4.26 37.53
C GLN A 611 7.18 -5.39 38.51
N VAL A 612 5.95 -5.90 38.52
CA VAL A 612 5.59 -7.11 39.27
C VAL A 612 6.44 -8.31 38.81
N ASN A 613 6.94 -9.09 39.78
CA ASN A 613 7.57 -10.36 39.50
C ASN A 613 6.50 -11.44 39.25
N SER A 614 5.89 -11.38 38.06
CA SER A 614 4.81 -12.27 37.64
C SER A 614 5.23 -13.74 37.64
N VAL A 615 6.49 -14.04 37.33
CA VAL A 615 7.02 -15.40 37.29
C VAL A 615 7.11 -16.03 38.67
N ALA A 616 7.66 -15.30 39.65
CA ALA A 616 7.73 -15.79 41.03
C ALA A 616 6.34 -15.98 41.64
N HIS A 617 5.40 -15.07 41.36
CA HIS A 617 4.03 -15.21 41.82
C HIS A 617 3.31 -16.38 41.15
N ALA A 618 3.47 -16.59 39.84
CA ALA A 618 2.90 -17.73 39.13
C ALA A 618 3.46 -19.08 39.66
N ALA A 619 4.76 -19.14 39.97
CA ALA A 619 5.37 -20.30 40.61
C ALA A 619 4.77 -20.56 42.00
N ALA A 620 4.55 -19.50 42.80
CA ALA A 620 3.89 -19.61 44.09
C ALA A 620 2.45 -20.10 43.99
N ARG A 621 1.66 -19.60 43.02
CA ARG A 621 0.28 -20.07 42.78
C ARG A 621 0.25 -21.57 42.50
N ARG A 622 1.14 -22.07 41.63
CA ARG A 622 1.22 -23.49 41.29
C ARG A 622 1.74 -24.36 42.43
N GLY A 623 2.64 -23.83 43.26
CA GLY A 623 3.19 -24.53 44.43
C GLY A 623 2.26 -24.56 45.64
N ALA A 624 1.23 -23.71 45.68
CA ALA A 624 0.39 -23.50 46.86
C ALA A 624 -0.52 -24.69 47.19
N ASP A 625 -0.78 -25.60 46.25
CA ASP A 625 -1.77 -26.68 46.45
C ASP A 625 -1.26 -27.81 47.35
N SER A 626 0.05 -27.93 47.57
CA SER A 626 0.65 -29.00 48.39
C SER A 626 1.64 -28.48 49.42
N TRP A 627 1.74 -29.15 50.56
CA TRP A 627 2.72 -28.81 51.60
C TRP A 627 4.17 -28.82 51.07
N LEU A 628 4.54 -29.87 50.31
CA LEU A 628 5.86 -29.99 49.71
C LEU A 628 6.13 -28.90 48.66
N GLY A 629 5.12 -28.53 47.86
CA GLY A 629 5.21 -27.43 46.91
C GLY A 629 5.43 -26.09 47.59
N ARG A 630 4.69 -25.79 48.66
CA ARG A 630 4.85 -24.57 49.46
C ARG A 630 6.26 -24.46 50.05
N LEU A 631 6.75 -25.55 50.64
CA LEU A 631 8.10 -25.61 51.20
C LEU A 631 9.15 -25.37 50.11
N ALA A 632 9.05 -26.06 48.97
CA ALA A 632 9.98 -25.93 47.87
C ALA A 632 10.04 -24.50 47.31
N VAL A 633 8.88 -23.87 47.09
CA VAL A 633 8.80 -22.49 46.60
C VAL A 633 9.38 -21.50 47.63
N ASN A 634 9.07 -21.65 48.92
CA ASN A 634 9.64 -20.77 49.95
C ASN A 634 11.17 -20.88 50.04
N VAL A 635 11.71 -22.09 49.97
CA VAL A 635 13.17 -22.32 49.94
C VAL A 635 13.77 -21.69 48.68
N ALA A 636 13.15 -21.90 47.51
CA ALA A 636 13.65 -21.37 46.25
C ALA A 636 13.56 -19.83 46.18
N ASN A 637 12.50 -19.22 46.70
CA ASN A 637 12.35 -17.77 46.82
C ASN A 637 13.50 -17.18 47.65
N ARG A 638 13.82 -17.79 48.81
CA ARG A 638 14.94 -17.35 49.66
C ARG A 638 16.30 -17.57 48.99
N ALA A 639 16.52 -18.75 48.39
CA ALA A 639 17.79 -19.11 47.77
C ALA A 639 18.14 -18.22 46.57
N TYR A 640 17.14 -17.83 45.76
CA TYR A 640 17.35 -16.98 44.58
C TYR A 640 17.02 -15.50 44.83
N GLY A 641 16.83 -15.09 46.09
CA GLY A 641 16.55 -13.69 46.45
C GLY A 641 15.36 -13.09 45.69
N GLN A 642 14.27 -13.86 45.57
CA GLN A 642 13.06 -13.40 44.87
C GLN A 642 12.31 -12.35 45.69
N ASP A 643 11.80 -11.34 45.00
CA ASP A 643 10.97 -10.28 45.57
C ASP A 643 9.64 -10.17 44.79
N VAL A 644 8.68 -9.43 45.34
CA VAL A 644 7.37 -9.14 44.72
C VAL A 644 7.51 -8.33 43.42
N SER A 645 8.63 -7.63 43.27
CA SER A 645 8.98 -6.82 42.11
C SER A 645 10.28 -7.29 41.46
N VAL A 646 10.46 -6.92 40.19
CA VAL A 646 11.68 -7.15 39.41
C VAL A 646 11.98 -5.91 38.58
N THR A 647 13.25 -5.51 38.56
CA THR A 647 13.71 -4.37 37.76
C THR A 647 14.58 -4.86 36.61
N LYS A 648 14.25 -4.45 35.39
CA LYS A 648 14.98 -4.76 34.15
C LYS A 648 14.97 -3.57 33.21
N THR A 649 15.82 -3.62 32.19
CA THR A 649 15.79 -2.62 31.11
C THR A 649 14.50 -2.75 30.28
N ALA A 650 14.05 -1.67 29.64
CA ALA A 650 12.90 -1.68 28.75
C ALA A 650 13.06 -2.74 27.62
N ASP A 651 14.26 -2.88 27.05
CA ASP A 651 14.55 -3.92 26.04
C ASP A 651 14.32 -5.35 26.57
N GLU A 652 14.82 -5.61 27.79
CA GLU A 652 14.65 -6.89 28.47
C GLU A 652 13.20 -7.19 28.84
N MET A 653 12.41 -6.18 29.22
CA MET A 653 10.98 -6.34 29.47
C MET A 653 10.18 -6.60 28.19
N LEU A 654 10.65 -6.08 27.05
CA LEU A 654 9.94 -6.14 25.76
C LEU A 654 10.42 -7.30 24.87
N PHE A 655 11.31 -7.02 23.91
CA PHE A 655 11.65 -7.93 22.81
C PHE A 655 12.86 -8.82 23.10
N LYS A 656 13.86 -8.33 23.83
CA LYS A 656 15.07 -9.11 24.14
C LYS A 656 14.77 -10.24 25.12
N GLY A 657 13.87 -10.00 26.06
CA GLY A 657 13.56 -10.90 27.16
C GLY A 657 14.72 -11.01 28.16
N TYR A 658 14.40 -11.37 29.41
CA TYR A 658 15.39 -11.69 30.43
C TYR A 658 15.25 -13.12 30.96
N ASP A 659 16.35 -13.61 31.52
CA ASP A 659 16.39 -14.94 32.12
C ASP A 659 15.86 -14.90 33.56
N HIS A 660 14.98 -15.84 33.91
CA HIS A 660 14.46 -16.01 35.26
C HIS A 660 14.75 -17.41 35.79
N GLN A 661 15.22 -17.53 37.03
CA GLN A 661 15.65 -18.82 37.61
C GLN A 661 14.51 -19.85 37.63
N PHE A 662 13.29 -19.43 37.99
CA PHE A 662 12.12 -20.31 37.95
C PHE A 662 11.70 -20.78 36.55
N ILE A 663 12.03 -20.04 35.49
CA ILE A 663 11.81 -20.53 34.12
C ILE A 663 12.81 -21.64 33.80
N LYS A 664 14.08 -21.48 34.18
CA LYS A 664 15.12 -22.52 34.00
C LYS A 664 14.77 -23.81 34.75
N VAL A 665 14.38 -23.69 36.02
CA VAL A 665 13.97 -24.84 36.85
C VAL A 665 12.65 -25.43 36.34
N GLY A 666 11.67 -24.59 36.03
CA GLY A 666 10.37 -25.03 35.51
C GLY A 666 10.49 -25.81 34.22
N LYS A 667 11.32 -25.34 33.27
CA LYS A 667 11.59 -26.03 32.01
C LYS A 667 12.29 -27.38 32.19
N LEU A 668 13.13 -27.51 33.21
CA LEU A 668 13.77 -28.79 33.56
C LEU A 668 12.79 -29.80 34.15
N LEU A 669 11.85 -29.34 35.00
CA LEU A 669 10.92 -30.22 35.71
C LEU A 669 9.67 -30.55 34.89
N ARG A 670 9.12 -29.56 34.18
CA ARG A 670 7.87 -29.64 33.41
C ARG A 670 7.97 -28.80 32.13
N PRO A 671 8.70 -29.29 31.11
CA PRO A 671 8.91 -28.54 29.87
C PRO A 671 7.60 -28.19 29.13
N GLN A 672 6.54 -28.99 29.30
CA GLN A 672 5.23 -28.75 28.68
C GLN A 672 4.52 -27.50 29.24
N ASP A 673 4.78 -27.14 30.50
CA ASP A 673 4.10 -26.04 31.20
C ASP A 673 4.83 -24.69 30.99
N VAL A 674 6.03 -24.70 30.38
CA VAL A 674 6.90 -23.52 30.23
C VAL A 674 7.45 -23.45 28.79
N PRO A 675 6.68 -22.93 27.84
CA PRO A 675 7.03 -22.98 26.42
C PRO A 675 8.08 -21.94 25.99
N TYR A 676 8.35 -20.94 26.81
CA TYR A 676 9.29 -19.86 26.51
C TYR A 676 10.62 -20.00 27.26
N ALA A 677 11.71 -19.59 26.62
CA ALA A 677 13.05 -19.64 27.21
C ALA A 677 13.37 -18.43 28.08
N ARG A 678 12.77 -17.28 27.78
CA ARG A 678 13.01 -15.98 28.41
C ARG A 678 11.68 -15.29 28.71
N VAL A 679 11.71 -14.34 29.62
CA VAL A 679 10.54 -13.59 30.07
C VAL A 679 10.57 -12.22 29.41
N GLY A 680 9.52 -11.87 28.67
CA GLY A 680 9.35 -10.57 28.05
C GLY A 680 7.99 -10.49 27.38
N PHE A 681 7.37 -9.31 27.34
CA PHE A 681 6.02 -9.14 26.82
C PHE A 681 5.90 -9.44 25.33
N GLN A 682 6.94 -9.11 24.57
CA GLN A 682 7.00 -9.29 23.11
C GLN A 682 8.03 -10.35 22.71
N TYR A 683 8.57 -11.14 23.64
CA TYR A 683 9.49 -12.23 23.32
C TYR A 683 8.71 -13.54 23.06
N PRO A 684 8.99 -14.31 21.99
CA PRO A 684 9.97 -14.08 20.92
C PRO A 684 9.33 -13.55 19.62
N ARG A 685 8.47 -12.52 19.69
CA ARG A 685 7.67 -12.03 18.54
C ARG A 685 8.52 -11.56 17.35
N ASN A 686 9.65 -10.91 17.62
CA ASN A 686 10.49 -10.31 16.57
C ASN A 686 11.07 -11.38 15.64
N GLY A 687 10.64 -11.38 14.37
CA GLY A 687 11.06 -12.32 13.35
C GLY A 687 10.49 -13.74 13.49
N SER A 688 9.51 -13.97 14.37
CA SER A 688 8.88 -15.28 14.55
C SER A 688 7.60 -15.40 13.72
N ALA A 689 7.51 -16.46 12.90
CA ALA A 689 6.31 -16.78 12.12
C ALA A 689 5.23 -17.48 12.96
N THR A 690 5.63 -18.21 14.01
CA THR A 690 4.72 -19.02 14.82
C THR A 690 4.15 -18.27 16.03
N PHE A 691 4.55 -17.01 16.25
CA PHE A 691 4.14 -16.27 17.44
C PHE A 691 2.62 -16.03 17.45
N ASP A 692 2.02 -15.66 16.33
CA ASP A 692 0.57 -15.38 16.24
C ASP A 692 -0.29 -16.62 15.95
N GLY A 693 0.34 -17.78 15.72
CA GLY A 693 -0.32 -19.06 15.44
C GLY A 693 -0.66 -19.27 13.96
N ASP A 694 -1.21 -20.45 13.65
CA ASP A 694 -1.69 -20.80 12.31
C ASP A 694 -3.04 -20.10 12.06
N ILE A 695 -3.13 -19.29 11.01
CA ILE A 695 -4.35 -18.53 10.69
C ILE A 695 -4.93 -19.05 9.39
N ASN A 696 -6.19 -19.48 9.42
CA ASN A 696 -6.98 -19.76 8.21
C ASN A 696 -8.12 -18.74 8.09
N MET A 697 -8.19 -18.04 6.96
CA MET A 697 -9.10 -16.92 6.73
C MET A 697 -9.92 -17.15 5.47
N PHE A 698 -11.19 -16.75 5.47
CA PHE A 698 -12.02 -16.76 4.27
C PHE A 698 -11.60 -15.70 3.27
N THR A 699 -11.51 -16.09 2.01
CA THR A 699 -11.07 -15.24 0.88
C THR A 699 -12.20 -14.37 0.32
N GLY A 700 -13.45 -14.77 0.56
CA GLY A 700 -14.63 -14.14 -0.04
C GLY A 700 -14.93 -14.59 -1.47
N SER A 701 -14.24 -15.63 -1.99
CA SER A 701 -14.45 -16.15 -3.35
C SER A 701 -15.80 -16.86 -3.53
N ASP A 702 -16.33 -17.47 -2.47
CA ASP A 702 -17.68 -18.06 -2.44
C ASP A 702 -18.74 -17.01 -2.10
N ASP A 703 -18.50 -16.25 -1.04
CA ASP A 703 -19.39 -15.26 -0.49
C ASP A 703 -18.58 -14.08 0.05
N ILE A 704 -18.72 -12.92 -0.60
CA ILE A 704 -17.99 -11.71 -0.23
C ILE A 704 -18.32 -11.25 1.20
N ALA A 705 -19.47 -11.64 1.76
CA ALA A 705 -19.84 -11.34 3.14
C ALA A 705 -18.93 -12.03 4.18
N LYS A 706 -18.15 -13.04 3.77
CA LYS A 706 -17.18 -13.74 4.63
C LYS A 706 -15.76 -13.19 4.47
N MET A 707 -15.51 -12.26 3.55
CA MET A 707 -14.17 -11.77 3.26
C MET A 707 -13.47 -11.27 4.52
N GLY A 708 -12.22 -11.71 4.71
CA GLY A 708 -11.39 -11.28 5.83
C GLY A 708 -11.74 -11.94 7.18
N GLN A 709 -12.81 -12.74 7.25
CA GLN A 709 -13.20 -13.43 8.49
C GLN A 709 -12.29 -14.64 8.74
N ILE A 710 -11.84 -14.81 9.97
CA ILE A 710 -11.07 -15.99 10.37
C ILE A 710 -11.99 -17.21 10.41
N HIS A 711 -11.60 -18.26 9.71
CA HIS A 711 -12.26 -19.56 9.73
C HIS A 711 -11.75 -20.43 10.88
N THR A 712 -10.42 -20.57 11.03
CA THR A 712 -9.79 -21.28 12.14
C THR A 712 -8.52 -20.58 12.61
N TRP A 713 -8.22 -20.74 13.90
CA TRP A 713 -6.96 -20.34 14.50
C TRP A 713 -6.33 -21.55 15.20
N ASN A 714 -5.08 -21.88 14.88
CA ASN A 714 -4.43 -23.13 15.27
C ASN A 714 -5.29 -24.37 14.96
N ASN A 715 -5.93 -24.38 13.78
CA ASN A 715 -6.86 -25.42 13.31
C ASN A 715 -8.12 -25.63 14.17
N LEU A 716 -8.46 -24.67 15.03
CA LEU A 716 -9.65 -24.70 15.87
C LEU A 716 -10.64 -23.60 15.46
N THR A 717 -11.92 -23.93 15.41
CA THR A 717 -13.03 -22.96 15.29
C THR A 717 -13.49 -22.43 16.65
N HIS A 718 -13.05 -23.07 17.73
CA HIS A 718 -13.32 -22.67 19.11
C HIS A 718 -12.07 -22.95 19.95
N THR A 719 -11.54 -21.92 20.62
CA THR A 719 -10.23 -21.99 21.29
C THR A 719 -10.24 -22.87 22.55
N GLY A 720 -11.42 -23.06 23.16
CA GLY A 720 -11.55 -23.74 24.45
C GLY A 720 -11.08 -22.90 25.65
N ALA A 721 -10.58 -21.69 25.41
CA ALA A 721 -10.14 -20.77 26.46
C ALA A 721 -11.33 -20.21 27.27
N PHE A 722 -12.47 -20.01 26.59
CA PHE A 722 -13.73 -19.55 27.18
C PHE A 722 -14.87 -20.47 26.74
N GLU A 723 -15.91 -20.58 27.56
CA GLU A 723 -17.08 -21.42 27.25
C GLU A 723 -18.03 -20.74 26.25
N GLY A 724 -18.88 -21.53 25.59
CA GLY A 724 -19.97 -21.03 24.76
C GLY A 724 -19.52 -20.19 23.55
N THR A 725 -20.16 -19.04 23.33
CA THR A 725 -19.85 -18.15 22.20
C THR A 725 -18.59 -17.32 22.41
N CYS A 726 -18.14 -17.15 23.65
CA CYS A 726 -16.95 -16.37 24.00
C CYS A 726 -15.65 -16.95 23.44
N GLY A 727 -15.57 -18.27 23.31
CA GLY A 727 -14.39 -18.98 22.80
C GLY A 727 -14.39 -19.18 21.28
N GLN A 728 -15.44 -18.76 20.57
CA GLN A 728 -15.55 -18.94 19.12
C GLN A 728 -14.53 -18.06 18.38
N VAL A 729 -13.89 -18.66 17.36
CA VAL A 729 -13.04 -17.95 16.41
C VAL A 729 -13.93 -17.30 15.37
N ARG A 730 -14.03 -15.97 15.41
CA ARG A 730 -14.81 -15.14 14.50
C ARG A 730 -14.25 -13.72 14.42
N GLY A 731 -14.62 -12.98 13.38
CA GLY A 731 -14.12 -11.63 13.15
C GLY A 731 -12.91 -11.61 12.22
N SER A 732 -12.48 -10.40 11.88
CA SER A 732 -11.30 -10.14 11.05
C SER A 732 -10.06 -9.94 11.92
N MET A 733 -8.87 -10.05 11.33
CA MET A 733 -7.63 -9.58 11.97
C MET A 733 -7.43 -8.06 11.91
N GLY A 734 -8.39 -7.33 11.33
CA GLY A 734 -8.38 -5.86 11.25
C GLY A 734 -7.91 -5.30 9.90
N GLU A 735 -7.59 -6.15 8.92
CA GLU A 735 -7.09 -5.72 7.60
C GLU A 735 -8.21 -5.59 6.57
N PHE A 736 -9.17 -6.52 6.58
CA PHE A 736 -10.33 -6.50 5.70
C PHE A 736 -11.61 -6.80 6.46
N PHE A 737 -12.67 -6.11 6.11
CA PHE A 737 -14.02 -6.37 6.62
C PHE A 737 -14.96 -6.64 5.45
N PRO A 738 -16.07 -7.37 5.69
CA PRO A 738 -17.10 -7.55 4.69
C PRO A 738 -17.62 -6.20 4.14
N PRO A 739 -17.94 -6.11 2.84
CA PRO A 739 -18.49 -4.90 2.23
C PRO A 739 -19.92 -4.64 2.72
N ASN A 740 -20.43 -3.42 2.47
CA ASN A 740 -21.76 -2.94 2.88
C ASN A 740 -22.01 -2.99 4.39
N LEU A 741 -21.13 -2.30 5.14
CA LEU A 741 -21.22 -2.19 6.59
C LEU A 741 -22.51 -1.49 7.03
N SER A 742 -23.11 -2.01 8.11
CA SER A 742 -24.31 -1.44 8.74
C SER A 742 -23.95 -0.68 10.01
N THR A 743 -24.66 0.42 10.27
CA THR A 743 -24.55 1.16 11.54
C THR A 743 -25.24 0.47 12.72
N ASN A 744 -26.07 -0.56 12.45
CA ASN A 744 -26.84 -1.26 13.49
C ASN A 744 -26.14 -2.53 14.00
N ALA A 745 -25.02 -2.92 13.38
CA ALA A 745 -24.32 -4.16 13.71
C ALA A 745 -22.86 -3.85 14.08
N SER A 746 -22.35 -4.54 15.10
CA SER A 746 -20.95 -4.47 15.50
C SER A 746 -20.06 -5.23 14.53
N VAL A 747 -18.84 -4.73 14.32
CA VAL A 747 -17.79 -5.48 13.63
C VAL A 747 -16.93 -6.21 14.66
N TYR A 748 -16.42 -7.39 14.31
CA TYR A 748 -15.62 -8.20 15.23
C TYR A 748 -14.16 -8.25 14.76
N MET A 749 -13.24 -7.99 15.69
CA MET A 749 -11.80 -8.15 15.49
C MET A 749 -11.28 -9.31 16.33
N TYR A 750 -10.69 -10.33 15.73
CA TYR A 750 -10.09 -11.44 16.45
C TYR A 750 -8.70 -11.07 16.94
N MET A 751 -8.46 -11.27 18.24
CA MET A 751 -7.19 -10.97 18.91
C MET A 751 -6.55 -12.29 19.38
N PRO A 752 -5.56 -12.85 18.65
CA PRO A 752 -4.95 -14.14 18.98
C PRO A 752 -4.43 -14.23 20.43
N LYS A 753 -3.84 -13.15 20.95
CA LYS A 753 -3.30 -13.10 22.33
C LYS A 753 -4.34 -12.96 23.43
N MET A 754 -5.57 -12.65 23.06
CA MET A 754 -6.71 -12.67 23.97
C MET A 754 -7.55 -13.95 23.78
N CYS A 755 -7.24 -14.77 22.77
CA CYS A 755 -7.98 -15.97 22.37
C CYS A 755 -9.48 -15.74 22.13
N ARG A 756 -9.87 -14.52 21.71
CA ARG A 756 -11.27 -14.12 21.53
C ARG A 756 -11.46 -13.05 20.45
N ALA A 757 -12.70 -12.91 20.01
CA ALA A 757 -13.16 -11.79 19.21
C ALA A 757 -13.56 -10.60 20.09
N ILE A 758 -13.19 -9.39 19.67
CA ILE A 758 -13.52 -8.11 20.28
C ILE A 758 -14.60 -7.43 19.43
N PRO A 759 -15.79 -7.12 20.00
CA PRO A 759 -16.80 -6.33 19.30
C PRO A 759 -16.40 -4.86 19.27
N LEU A 760 -16.58 -4.22 18.12
CA LEU A 760 -16.49 -2.77 17.93
C LEU A 760 -17.84 -2.26 17.44
N ASP A 761 -18.42 -1.32 18.18
CA ASP A 761 -19.75 -0.79 17.91
C ASP A 761 -19.65 0.52 17.14
N TYR A 762 -20.60 0.76 16.23
CA TYR A 762 -20.67 2.03 15.50
C TYR A 762 -20.88 3.20 16.48
N THR A 763 -20.07 4.25 16.36
CA THR A 763 -20.18 5.45 17.19
C THR A 763 -20.59 6.67 16.38
N GLU A 764 -19.88 6.94 15.29
CA GLU A 764 -20.08 8.14 14.48
C GLU A 764 -19.63 7.95 13.03
N THR A 765 -20.11 8.81 12.14
CA THR A 765 -19.62 8.90 10.75
C THR A 765 -18.58 10.03 10.68
N VAL A 766 -17.42 9.73 10.10
CA VAL A 766 -16.29 10.66 9.98
C VAL A 766 -15.82 10.78 8.53
N THR A 767 -15.01 11.80 8.26
CA THR A 767 -14.38 11.99 6.95
C THR A 767 -12.86 11.90 7.10
N VAL A 768 -12.24 10.98 6.37
CA VAL A 768 -10.79 10.78 6.34
C VAL A 768 -10.29 11.08 4.94
N HIS A 769 -9.48 12.15 4.79
CA HIS A 769 -8.95 12.60 3.49
C HIS A 769 -10.02 12.75 2.37
N GLY A 770 -11.22 13.23 2.74
CA GLY A 770 -12.34 13.42 1.81
C GLY A 770 -13.23 12.19 1.59
N VAL A 771 -12.87 11.03 2.16
CA VAL A 771 -13.66 9.79 2.10
C VAL A 771 -14.54 9.65 3.33
N THR A 772 -15.83 9.35 3.14
CA THR A 772 -16.77 9.05 4.22
C THR A 772 -16.50 7.67 4.80
N ALA A 773 -16.32 7.57 6.11
CA ALA A 773 -16.06 6.33 6.84
C ALA A 773 -16.93 6.23 8.11
N TYR A 774 -17.25 5.00 8.51
CA TYR A 774 -17.92 4.70 9.76
C TYR A 774 -16.89 4.37 10.84
N LYS A 775 -16.95 5.08 11.97
CA LYS A 775 -16.10 4.82 13.13
C LYS A 775 -16.74 3.76 14.01
N PHE A 776 -16.05 2.64 14.16
CA PHE A 776 -16.37 1.57 15.07
C PHE A 776 -15.41 1.61 16.26
N SER A 777 -15.91 1.75 17.48
CA SER A 777 -15.10 1.87 18.69
C SER A 777 -15.29 0.68 19.62
N GLY A 778 -14.25 0.33 20.36
CA GLY A 778 -14.34 -0.60 21.49
C GLY A 778 -15.04 0.08 22.67
N THR A 779 -16.34 -0.19 22.84
CA THR A 779 -17.14 0.36 23.93
C THR A 779 -17.02 -0.51 25.19
N GLN A 780 -17.83 -0.23 26.23
CA GLN A 780 -17.96 -1.11 27.40
C GLN A 780 -18.32 -2.55 27.01
N HIS A 781 -18.97 -2.77 25.87
CA HIS A 781 -19.27 -4.09 25.32
C HIS A 781 -18.01 -4.95 25.11
N ALA A 782 -16.90 -4.34 24.69
CA ALA A 782 -15.65 -5.05 24.43
C ALA A 782 -15.02 -5.67 25.68
N VAL A 783 -15.18 -5.00 26.83
CA VAL A 783 -14.54 -5.32 28.12
C VAL A 783 -15.55 -5.68 29.21
N ASP A 784 -16.77 -6.06 28.81
CA ASP A 784 -17.82 -6.52 29.72
C ASP A 784 -17.58 -7.96 30.19
N ASN A 785 -18.18 -8.29 31.33
CA ASN A 785 -18.09 -9.57 32.02
C ASN A 785 -19.47 -10.26 32.19
N GLY A 786 -20.49 -9.81 31.44
CA GLY A 786 -21.87 -10.28 31.57
C GLY A 786 -22.79 -9.35 32.36
N THR A 787 -22.27 -8.24 32.91
CA THR A 787 -23.06 -7.31 33.73
C THR A 787 -23.93 -6.41 32.85
N LEU A 788 -23.40 -5.93 31.74
CA LEU A 788 -24.14 -5.07 30.80
C LEU A 788 -24.72 -5.87 29.62
N TYR A 789 -23.98 -6.88 29.16
CA TYR A 789 -24.26 -7.70 27.99
C TYR A 789 -24.25 -9.19 28.41
N PRO A 790 -25.42 -9.80 28.69
CA PRO A 790 -25.52 -11.15 29.24
C PRO A 790 -24.75 -12.23 28.47
N GLU A 791 -24.62 -12.08 27.16
CA GLU A 791 -23.86 -12.96 26.26
C GLU A 791 -22.34 -12.97 26.52
N THR A 792 -21.81 -11.98 27.25
CA THR A 792 -20.39 -11.88 27.61
C THR A 792 -20.07 -12.52 28.96
N SER A 793 -21.07 -13.08 29.66
CA SER A 793 -20.89 -13.76 30.96
C SER A 793 -19.92 -14.94 30.92
N CYS A 794 -19.74 -15.57 29.75
CA CYS A 794 -18.80 -16.67 29.56
C CYS A 794 -17.31 -16.28 29.61
N TYR A 795 -16.98 -14.98 29.67
CA TYR A 795 -15.59 -14.54 29.94
C TYR A 795 -15.19 -14.71 31.41
N CYS A 796 -16.14 -15.02 32.30
CA CYS A 796 -15.86 -15.30 33.70
C CYS A 796 -15.38 -16.75 33.91
N VAL A 797 -14.06 -16.91 33.95
CA VAL A 797 -13.40 -18.21 34.12
C VAL A 797 -13.70 -18.79 35.51
N GLY A 798 -14.26 -20.01 35.54
CA GLY A 798 -14.56 -20.72 36.80
C GLY A 798 -15.64 -20.03 37.65
N GLY A 799 -16.54 -19.27 37.03
CA GLY A 799 -17.61 -18.53 37.71
C GLY A 799 -17.14 -17.32 38.52
N LYS A 800 -15.87 -16.92 38.38
CA LYS A 800 -15.29 -15.77 39.07
C LYS A 800 -15.10 -14.61 38.11
N CYS A 801 -15.88 -13.55 38.29
CA CYS A 801 -15.74 -12.30 37.56
C CYS A 801 -15.06 -11.25 38.45
N LEU A 802 -14.17 -10.43 37.86
CA LEU A 802 -13.79 -9.15 38.45
C LEU A 802 -14.76 -8.06 37.98
N PRO A 803 -14.82 -6.88 38.63
CA PRO A 803 -15.59 -5.73 38.14
C PRO A 803 -15.34 -5.42 36.65
N ILE A 804 -16.33 -4.82 35.98
CA ILE A 804 -16.29 -4.54 34.54
C ILE A 804 -15.04 -3.76 34.10
N GLY A 805 -14.55 -4.02 32.88
CA GLY A 805 -13.44 -3.27 32.27
C GLY A 805 -12.12 -4.01 32.20
N VAL A 806 -12.07 -5.25 32.68
CA VAL A 806 -10.90 -6.13 32.57
C VAL A 806 -11.33 -7.52 32.09
N ILE A 807 -10.49 -8.13 31.26
CA ILE A 807 -10.73 -9.45 30.65
C ILE A 807 -9.67 -10.41 31.15
N ASN A 808 -10.07 -11.52 31.77
CA ASN A 808 -9.15 -12.57 32.20
C ASN A 808 -8.62 -13.33 30.98
N ILE A 809 -7.33 -13.20 30.68
CA ILE A 809 -6.68 -13.93 29.59
C ILE A 809 -5.81 -15.09 30.09
N GLY A 810 -5.92 -15.46 31.37
CA GLY A 810 -5.22 -16.59 31.98
C GLY A 810 -5.32 -17.89 31.17
N PRO A 811 -6.51 -18.32 30.70
CA PRO A 811 -6.64 -19.51 29.84
C PRO A 811 -5.83 -19.44 28.54
N CYS A 812 -5.60 -18.24 27.99
CA CYS A 812 -4.79 -17.99 26.80
C CYS A 812 -3.29 -17.80 27.12
N ALA A 813 -2.96 -17.51 28.38
CA ALA A 813 -1.62 -17.12 28.85
C ALA A 813 -1.06 -18.13 29.87
N PHE A 814 -1.18 -19.45 29.59
CA PHE A 814 -0.62 -20.53 30.42
C PHE A 814 -1.09 -20.50 31.89
N ASN A 815 -2.34 -20.08 32.11
CA ASN A 815 -2.96 -19.90 33.42
C ASN A 815 -2.23 -18.86 34.30
N ALA A 816 -1.58 -17.86 33.68
CA ALA A 816 -1.02 -16.71 34.38
C ALA A 816 -2.12 -15.75 34.85
N SER A 817 -1.83 -14.95 35.88
CA SER A 817 -2.77 -13.99 36.48
C SER A 817 -2.90 -12.69 35.66
N VAL A 818 -2.95 -12.80 34.33
CA VAL A 818 -2.90 -11.65 33.41
C VAL A 818 -4.30 -11.28 32.94
N TYR A 819 -4.57 -9.97 32.95
CA TYR A 819 -5.84 -9.39 32.53
C TYR A 819 -5.60 -8.28 31.51
N MET A 820 -6.45 -8.20 30.49
CA MET A 820 -6.42 -7.12 29.50
C MET A 820 -7.48 -6.07 29.81
N SER A 821 -7.18 -4.79 29.57
CA SER A 821 -8.12 -3.68 29.65
C SER A 821 -7.84 -2.66 28.55
N PHE A 822 -8.64 -1.60 28.44
CA PHE A 822 -8.18 -0.42 27.73
C PHE A 822 -7.10 0.33 28.54
N PRO A 823 -6.28 1.18 27.91
CA PRO A 823 -5.22 1.93 28.56
C PRO A 823 -5.76 2.79 29.71
N HIS A 824 -4.98 2.86 30.78
CA HIS A 824 -5.30 3.55 32.02
C HIS A 824 -6.65 3.14 32.65
N PHE A 825 -7.10 1.90 32.41
CA PHE A 825 -8.41 1.43 32.84
C PHE A 825 -9.58 2.28 32.30
N TYR A 826 -9.41 2.85 31.09
CA TYR A 826 -10.48 3.54 30.40
C TYR A 826 -11.72 2.62 30.26
N MET A 827 -12.90 3.17 30.55
CA MET A 827 -14.19 2.44 30.62
C MET A 827 -14.29 1.30 31.65
N ALA A 828 -13.34 1.18 32.59
CA ALA A 828 -13.41 0.19 33.66
C ALA A 828 -14.09 0.73 34.92
N ASP A 829 -14.45 -0.19 35.82
CA ASP A 829 -14.98 0.13 37.14
C ASP A 829 -14.03 1.03 37.96
N ALA A 830 -14.58 2.02 38.65
CA ALA A 830 -13.80 3.01 39.39
C ALA A 830 -12.88 2.38 40.46
N SER A 831 -13.24 1.20 40.99
CA SER A 831 -12.44 0.48 41.99
C SER A 831 -11.01 0.19 41.55
N TYR A 832 -10.75 0.03 40.25
CA TYR A 832 -9.38 -0.17 39.74
C TYR A 832 -8.51 1.07 39.90
N LEU A 833 -9.05 2.25 39.58
CA LEU A 833 -8.35 3.53 39.71
C LEU A 833 -8.26 3.96 41.17
N GLU A 834 -9.27 3.66 41.98
CA GLU A 834 -9.25 3.93 43.42
C GLU A 834 -8.19 3.11 44.17
N ALA A 835 -7.79 1.95 43.65
CA ALA A 835 -6.84 1.05 44.30
C ALA A 835 -5.35 1.41 44.06
N ILE A 836 -5.05 2.27 43.08
CA ILE A 836 -3.68 2.60 42.65
C ILE A 836 -3.50 4.11 42.42
N GLU A 837 -2.25 4.55 42.25
CA GLU A 837 -1.93 5.95 41.92
C GLU A 837 -1.15 6.03 40.60
N GLY A 838 -1.40 7.10 39.82
CA GLY A 838 -0.60 7.45 38.63
C GLY A 838 -1.26 7.19 37.27
N LEU A 839 -2.47 6.63 37.22
CA LEU A 839 -3.19 6.40 35.97
C LEU A 839 -4.25 7.49 35.71
N GLN A 840 -4.36 7.96 34.46
CA GLN A 840 -5.30 8.99 34.03
C GLN A 840 -5.99 8.53 32.73
N PRO A 841 -7.23 8.02 32.77
CA PRO A 841 -7.95 7.63 31.56
C PRO A 841 -8.42 8.86 30.76
N GLU A 842 -7.99 8.97 29.51
CA GLU A 842 -8.39 10.02 28.56
C GLU A 842 -8.97 9.36 27.31
N ARG A 843 -10.17 9.75 26.87
CA ARG A 843 -10.83 9.15 25.71
C ARG A 843 -9.99 9.30 24.44
N GLU A 844 -9.47 10.49 24.20
CA GLU A 844 -8.75 10.86 22.98
C GLU A 844 -7.44 10.08 22.80
N LYS A 845 -6.90 9.51 23.88
CA LYS A 845 -5.66 8.72 23.88
C LYS A 845 -5.90 7.23 24.04
N HIS A 846 -6.95 6.84 24.78
CA HIS A 846 -7.12 5.47 25.26
C HIS A 846 -8.36 4.77 24.67
N GLU A 847 -9.14 5.44 23.82
CA GLU A 847 -10.20 4.80 23.02
C GLU A 847 -9.57 3.96 21.90
N PHE A 848 -9.94 2.68 21.84
CA PHE A 848 -9.64 1.82 20.68
C PHE A 848 -10.73 2.02 19.63
N PHE A 849 -10.35 2.35 18.40
CA PHE A 849 -11.28 2.56 17.31
C PHE A 849 -10.71 2.18 15.95
N MET A 850 -11.62 1.92 15.02
CA MET A 850 -11.33 1.65 13.62
C MET A 850 -12.36 2.37 12.76
N THR A 851 -11.89 3.19 11.84
CA THR A 851 -12.75 3.82 10.83
C THR A 851 -12.71 3.01 9.56
N LEU A 852 -13.88 2.63 9.05
CA LEU A 852 -14.03 1.73 7.90
C LEU A 852 -14.82 2.45 6.79
N GLU A 853 -14.34 2.36 5.55
CA GLU A 853 -15.16 2.75 4.40
C GLU A 853 -16.34 1.77 4.26
N PRO A 854 -17.60 2.25 4.24
CA PRO A 854 -18.75 1.39 4.42
C PRO A 854 -19.06 0.46 3.25
N ASN A 855 -18.71 0.82 2.02
CA ASN A 855 -19.06 0.03 0.84
C ASN A 855 -18.08 -1.13 0.62
N ALA A 856 -16.79 -0.90 0.84
CA ALA A 856 -15.70 -1.83 0.61
C ALA A 856 -15.21 -2.54 1.89
N GLY A 857 -15.50 -2.01 3.08
CA GLY A 857 -15.05 -2.60 4.34
C GLY A 857 -13.54 -2.42 4.59
N VAL A 858 -12.95 -1.36 4.06
CA VAL A 858 -11.51 -1.08 4.13
C VAL A 858 -11.20 -0.12 5.30
N PRO A 859 -10.21 -0.44 6.17
CA PRO A 859 -9.77 0.47 7.22
C PRO A 859 -9.11 1.75 6.70
N MET A 860 -9.54 2.91 7.23
CA MET A 860 -9.08 4.24 6.83
C MET A 860 -8.16 4.91 7.89
N ASP A 861 -8.51 4.74 9.16
CA ASP A 861 -7.78 5.27 10.33
C ASP A 861 -8.06 4.33 11.50
N VAL A 862 -7.01 3.82 12.11
CA VAL A 862 -7.03 2.86 13.22
C VAL A 862 -6.17 3.42 14.33
N GLY A 863 -6.71 3.45 15.55
CA GLY A 863 -6.00 3.99 16.70
C GLY A 863 -6.45 3.38 18.02
N GLY A 864 -5.60 3.56 19.02
CA GLY A 864 -5.80 3.04 20.37
C GLY A 864 -5.16 1.67 20.58
N GLY A 865 -5.24 1.19 21.82
CA GLY A 865 -4.45 0.06 22.27
C GLY A 865 -5.10 -0.76 23.38
N PHE A 866 -4.38 -1.75 23.86
CA PHE A 866 -4.76 -2.57 25.00
C PHE A 866 -3.68 -2.52 26.07
N GLN A 867 -4.12 -2.59 27.33
CA GLN A 867 -3.28 -2.62 28.51
C GLN A 867 -3.24 -4.02 29.10
N ALA A 868 -2.03 -4.52 29.34
CA ALA A 868 -1.79 -5.73 30.10
C ALA A 868 -1.67 -5.39 31.59
N ASN A 869 -2.38 -6.13 32.41
CA ASN A 869 -2.45 -5.99 33.86
C ASN A 869 -2.19 -7.33 34.53
N TYR A 870 -1.71 -7.30 35.77
CA TYR A 870 -1.47 -8.47 36.59
C TYR A 870 -2.31 -8.42 37.85
N TYR A 871 -3.17 -9.42 38.04
CA TYR A 871 -3.95 -9.54 39.26
C TYR A 871 -3.10 -10.19 40.35
N MET A 872 -2.70 -9.39 41.33
CA MET A 872 -1.93 -9.83 42.48
C MET A 872 -2.89 -10.23 43.61
N GLU A 873 -2.65 -11.39 44.22
CA GLU A 873 -3.46 -11.89 45.33
C GLU A 873 -2.60 -12.60 46.38
N PRO A 874 -3.01 -12.61 47.66
CA PRO A 874 -2.24 -13.27 48.69
C PRO A 874 -2.25 -14.79 48.52
N ILE A 875 -1.10 -15.43 48.78
CA ILE A 875 -0.95 -16.88 48.71
C ILE A 875 -0.59 -17.42 50.09
N GLU A 876 -1.56 -18.07 50.73
CA GLU A 876 -1.37 -18.65 52.06
C GLU A 876 -0.25 -19.71 52.05
N GLY A 877 0.63 -19.64 53.06
CA GLY A 877 1.76 -20.56 53.20
C GLY A 877 2.97 -20.24 52.32
N ILE A 878 2.94 -19.19 51.50
CA ILE A 878 4.12 -18.66 50.80
C ILE A 878 4.53 -17.34 51.44
N ASP A 879 5.70 -17.31 52.08
CA ASP A 879 6.12 -16.18 52.92
C ASP A 879 6.20 -14.85 52.16
N LEU A 880 6.61 -14.89 50.89
CA LEU A 880 6.76 -13.70 50.04
C LEU A 880 5.40 -13.06 49.69
N TYR A 881 4.32 -13.85 49.62
CA TYR A 881 3.02 -13.39 49.12
C TYR A 881 1.89 -13.51 50.16
N LYS A 882 2.13 -14.00 51.38
CA LYS A 882 1.06 -14.16 52.38
C LYS A 882 0.41 -12.84 52.82
N ASN A 883 1.15 -11.73 52.75
CA ASN A 883 0.74 -10.41 53.24
C ASN A 883 0.56 -9.37 52.12
N VAL A 884 0.49 -9.76 50.85
CA VAL A 884 0.24 -8.79 49.76
C VAL A 884 -1.26 -8.46 49.66
N PRO A 885 -1.64 -7.21 49.35
CA PRO A 885 -3.04 -6.87 49.10
C PRO A 885 -3.53 -7.42 47.75
N ARG A 886 -4.85 -7.56 47.60
CA ARG A 886 -5.48 -7.91 46.31
C ARG A 886 -5.62 -6.64 45.46
N VAL A 887 -4.86 -6.54 44.37
CA VAL A 887 -4.83 -5.36 43.49
C VAL A 887 -4.58 -5.78 42.04
N MET A 888 -5.21 -5.06 41.10
CA MET A 888 -4.88 -5.12 39.68
C MET A 888 -3.71 -4.18 39.38
N ILE A 889 -2.55 -4.74 39.06
CA ILE A 889 -1.32 -3.99 38.80
C ILE A 889 -1.18 -3.75 37.29
N PRO A 890 -1.17 -2.50 36.80
CA PRO A 890 -0.90 -2.22 35.40
C PRO A 890 0.57 -2.48 35.07
N MET A 891 0.85 -3.16 33.95
CA MET A 891 2.21 -3.53 33.55
C MET A 891 2.68 -2.72 32.34
N MET A 892 1.88 -2.71 31.28
CA MET A 892 2.16 -1.95 30.06
C MET A 892 0.87 -1.78 29.25
N TRP A 893 0.87 -0.82 28.33
CA TRP A 893 -0.08 -0.81 27.23
C TRP A 893 0.65 -0.56 25.92
N CYS A 894 0.05 -1.01 24.83
CA CYS A 894 0.60 -0.80 23.49
C CYS A 894 -0.51 -0.44 22.51
N GLU A 895 -0.18 0.41 21.55
CA GLU A 895 -1.04 0.75 20.43
C GLU A 895 -0.31 0.53 19.11
N GLU A 896 -1.10 0.25 18.09
CA GLU A 896 -0.66 0.25 16.71
C GLU A 896 -1.50 1.31 15.98
N ARG A 897 -0.85 2.33 15.45
CA ARG A 897 -1.55 3.45 14.82
C ARG A 897 -1.28 3.48 13.33
N VAL A 898 -2.35 3.45 12.56
CA VAL A 898 -2.32 3.36 11.10
C VAL A 898 -3.34 4.30 10.54
N ARG A 899 -2.89 5.19 9.66
CA ARG A 899 -3.79 6.08 8.92
C ARG A 899 -3.43 6.02 7.46
N VAL A 900 -4.45 5.84 6.63
CA VAL A 900 -4.31 5.79 5.18
C VAL A 900 -3.78 7.13 4.67
N THR A 901 -2.82 7.10 3.74
CA THR A 901 -2.27 8.31 3.11
C THR A 901 -3.31 8.95 2.19
N GLU A 902 -3.16 10.24 1.89
CA GLU A 902 -4.08 10.95 0.96
C GLU A 902 -4.19 10.26 -0.40
N GLU A 903 -3.10 9.64 -0.84
CA GLU A 903 -2.99 8.92 -2.12
C GLU A 903 -3.89 7.68 -2.15
N ILE A 904 -3.72 6.80 -1.15
CA ILE A 904 -4.53 5.58 -1.03
C ILE A 904 -5.99 5.95 -0.77
N ALA A 905 -6.25 7.02 -0.01
CA ALA A 905 -7.61 7.51 0.19
C ALA A 905 -8.25 8.00 -1.13
N ALA A 906 -7.49 8.66 -2.01
CA ALA A 906 -7.96 9.08 -3.32
C ALA A 906 -8.28 7.89 -4.24
N ASP A 907 -7.46 6.83 -4.20
CA ASP A 907 -7.73 5.59 -4.94
C ASP A 907 -9.03 4.92 -4.45
N ILE A 908 -9.23 4.85 -3.14
CA ILE A 908 -10.48 4.36 -2.53
C ILE A 908 -11.66 5.25 -2.94
N ALA A 909 -11.49 6.57 -2.95
CA ALA A 909 -12.51 7.52 -3.37
C ALA A 909 -12.92 7.35 -4.85
N LEU A 910 -11.95 7.07 -5.73
CA LEU A 910 -12.18 6.86 -7.16
C LEU A 910 -13.07 5.65 -7.40
N VAL A 911 -12.86 4.55 -6.67
CA VAL A 911 -13.71 3.36 -6.75
C VAL A 911 -15.15 3.71 -6.39
N SER A 912 -15.38 4.41 -5.29
CA SER A 912 -16.71 4.86 -4.87
C SER A 912 -17.35 5.81 -5.89
N LEU A 913 -16.57 6.69 -6.51
CA LEU A 913 -17.04 7.59 -7.58
C LEU A 913 -17.48 6.82 -8.83
N ILE A 914 -16.71 5.82 -9.26
CA ILE A 914 -17.05 4.98 -10.42
C ILE A 914 -18.37 4.25 -10.18
N VAL A 915 -18.56 3.68 -8.98
CA VAL A 915 -19.82 2.99 -8.62
C VAL A 915 -21.00 3.96 -8.65
N LEU A 916 -20.84 5.16 -8.08
CA LEU A 916 -21.88 6.19 -8.10
C LEU A 916 -22.23 6.62 -9.52
N LEU A 917 -21.22 6.87 -10.37
CA LEU A 917 -21.43 7.22 -11.78
C LEU A 917 -22.12 6.10 -12.54
N GLY A 918 -21.76 4.83 -12.26
CA GLY A 918 -22.43 3.66 -12.82
C GLY A 918 -23.90 3.57 -12.41
N GLN A 919 -24.21 3.83 -11.14
CA GLN A 919 -25.59 3.88 -10.63
C GLN A 919 -26.38 5.02 -11.27
N ILE A 920 -25.79 6.22 -11.38
CA ILE A 920 -26.42 7.37 -12.05
C ILE A 920 -26.66 7.06 -13.53
N ALA A 921 -25.68 6.53 -14.25
CA ALA A 921 -25.81 6.15 -15.66
C ALA A 921 -26.91 5.10 -15.85
N THR A 922 -26.95 4.08 -15.00
CA THR A 922 -28.00 3.06 -15.00
C THR A 922 -29.38 3.68 -14.70
N GLY A 923 -29.46 4.59 -13.73
CA GLY A 923 -30.67 5.34 -13.41
C GLY A 923 -31.17 6.19 -14.58
N ILE A 924 -30.26 6.87 -15.29
CA ILE A 924 -30.58 7.65 -16.50
C ILE A 924 -31.09 6.72 -17.61
N LEU A 925 -30.45 5.57 -17.82
CA LEU A 925 -30.88 4.58 -18.82
C LEU A 925 -32.26 4.00 -18.49
N LEU A 926 -32.52 3.66 -17.22
CA LEU A 926 -33.82 3.18 -16.75
C LEU A 926 -34.90 4.25 -16.86
N ALA A 927 -34.61 5.49 -16.47
CA ALA A 927 -35.53 6.61 -16.62
C ALA A 927 -35.82 6.91 -18.09
N GLY A 928 -34.80 6.87 -18.95
CA GLY A 928 -34.95 7.00 -20.40
C GLY A 928 -35.81 5.88 -20.99
N GLY A 929 -35.60 4.64 -20.55
CA GLY A 929 -36.42 3.48 -20.89
C GLY A 929 -37.87 3.65 -20.46
N LEU A 930 -38.11 3.98 -19.19
CA LEU A 930 -39.45 4.22 -18.64
C LEU A 930 -40.17 5.38 -19.33
N ILE A 931 -39.46 6.46 -19.64
CA ILE A 931 -40.03 7.57 -20.41
C ILE A 931 -40.42 7.08 -21.81
N CYS A 932 -39.58 6.32 -22.50
CA CYS A 932 -39.92 5.77 -23.82
C CYS A 932 -41.13 4.82 -23.75
N THR A 933 -41.20 3.94 -22.75
CA THR A 933 -42.27 2.95 -22.60
C THR A 933 -43.55 3.53 -22.04
N CYS A 934 -43.52 4.59 -21.22
CA CYS A 934 -44.72 5.23 -20.67
C CYS A 934 -45.24 6.38 -21.54
N TRP A 935 -44.36 7.11 -22.24
CA TRP A 935 -44.74 8.23 -23.12
C TRP A 935 -45.38 7.75 -24.42
N TYR A 936 -44.93 6.61 -24.97
CA TYR A 936 -45.45 6.09 -26.23
C TYR A 936 -46.92 5.61 -26.14
N PRO A 937 -47.36 4.85 -25.11
CA PRO A 937 -48.74 4.43 -24.94
C PRO A 937 -49.65 5.55 -24.46
N THR A 938 -49.23 6.40 -23.53
CA THR A 938 -50.04 7.55 -23.07
C THR A 938 -50.30 8.54 -24.20
N ARG A 939 -49.35 8.72 -25.12
CA ARG A 939 -49.55 9.50 -26.35
C ARG A 939 -50.51 8.82 -27.34
N LYS A 940 -50.49 7.49 -27.49
CA LYS A 940 -51.49 6.78 -28.31
C LYS A 940 -52.90 6.83 -27.70
N VAL A 941 -53.02 6.69 -26.38
CA VAL A 941 -54.31 6.73 -25.65
C VAL A 941 -54.89 8.14 -25.66
N THR A 942 -54.09 9.19 -25.46
CA THR A 942 -54.57 10.58 -25.56
C THR A 942 -55.03 10.94 -26.98
N HIS A 943 -54.35 10.43 -28.02
CA HIS A 943 -54.80 10.57 -29.41
C HIS A 943 -56.08 9.78 -29.71
N PHE A 944 -56.29 8.63 -29.06
CA PHE A 944 -57.51 7.83 -29.17
C PHE A 944 -58.69 8.47 -28.42
N CYS A 945 -58.46 9.04 -27.23
CA CYS A 945 -59.46 9.75 -26.44
C CYS A 945 -59.93 11.07 -27.08
N GLN A 946 -59.07 11.72 -27.87
CA GLN A 946 -59.36 12.95 -28.64
C GLN A 946 -59.89 12.70 -30.07
N SER A 947 -60.04 11.43 -30.48
CA SER A 947 -60.59 11.08 -31.80
C SER A 947 -62.13 11.05 -31.83
N ASP A 948 -62.68 11.24 -33.03
CA ASP A 948 -64.10 11.48 -33.36
C ASP A 948 -65.09 10.50 -32.66
N PRO A 949 -66.31 10.91 -32.27
CA PRO A 949 -67.26 10.08 -31.52
C PRO A 949 -67.64 8.77 -32.22
N LYS A 950 -67.55 8.73 -33.56
CA LYS A 950 -67.86 7.55 -34.38
C LYS A 950 -66.80 6.45 -34.27
N ALA A 951 -65.54 6.78 -34.01
CA ALA A 951 -64.47 5.79 -33.79
C ALA A 951 -64.66 5.04 -32.47
N LYS A 952 -65.16 5.73 -31.43
CA LYS A 952 -65.48 5.13 -30.12
C LYS A 952 -66.61 4.09 -30.20
N ALA A 953 -67.60 4.28 -31.08
CA ALA A 953 -68.70 3.33 -31.24
C ALA A 953 -68.29 2.02 -31.94
N SER A 954 -67.25 2.05 -32.80
CA SER A 954 -66.77 0.87 -33.54
C SER A 954 -65.83 -0.05 -32.73
N ALA A 955 -65.13 0.48 -31.73
CA ALA A 955 -64.20 -0.30 -30.90
C ALA A 955 -64.90 -1.05 -29.75
N PHE A 956 -66.10 -0.65 -29.36
CA PHE A 956 -66.91 -1.30 -28.32
C PHE A 956 -68.02 -2.22 -28.86
N SER A 957 -68.04 -2.49 -30.18
CA SER A 957 -69.01 -3.41 -30.81
C SER A 957 -68.39 -4.77 -31.17
N PRO A 958 -67.95 -5.55 -30.17
CA PRO A 958 -68.51 -6.89 -30.10
C PRO A 958 -68.67 -7.39 -28.65
N LEU A 959 -69.54 -6.77 -27.85
CA LEU A 959 -70.09 -7.41 -26.63
C LEU A 959 -71.58 -7.11 -26.40
N ALA A 960 -72.31 -6.71 -27.44
CA ALA A 960 -73.75 -6.48 -27.40
C ALA A 960 -74.49 -7.36 -28.42
N ALA A 961 -74.43 -8.69 -28.26
CA ALA A 961 -75.41 -9.63 -28.81
C ALA A 961 -75.23 -11.07 -28.27
N PHE A 962 -75.38 -11.27 -26.96
CA PHE A 962 -76.02 -12.49 -26.43
C PHE A 962 -76.73 -12.09 -25.14
N GLY A 963 -77.90 -11.49 -25.29
CA GLY A 963 -78.82 -11.31 -24.17
C GLY A 963 -79.51 -12.64 -23.87
N VAL A 964 -79.67 -12.97 -22.59
CA VAL A 964 -80.71 -13.91 -22.16
C VAL A 964 -81.57 -13.15 -21.16
N ASN A 965 -82.79 -12.83 -21.59
CA ASN A 965 -83.83 -12.40 -20.68
C ASN A 965 -84.55 -13.63 -20.13
N SER A 966 -84.69 -13.57 -18.80
CA SER A 966 -85.89 -13.81 -17.99
C SER A 966 -86.01 -15.10 -17.16
N ALA A 967 -86.44 -14.82 -15.91
CA ALA A 967 -87.17 -15.64 -14.95
C ALA A 967 -86.39 -16.36 -13.81
N ALA A 968 -86.60 -15.84 -12.59
CA ALA A 968 -86.56 -16.56 -11.30
C ALA A 968 -87.62 -17.69 -11.27
N PRO A 969 -87.70 -18.68 -10.32
CA PRO A 969 -87.39 -18.60 -8.86
C PRO A 969 -86.91 -19.89 -8.11
N SER A 970 -86.58 -19.74 -6.82
CA SER A 970 -86.73 -20.65 -5.66
C SER A 970 -86.21 -22.11 -5.63
N ALA A 971 -85.29 -22.37 -4.67
CA ALA A 971 -85.19 -23.51 -3.73
C ALA A 971 -84.85 -24.94 -4.28
N PRO A 972 -84.49 -25.94 -3.44
CA PRO A 972 -83.69 -25.95 -2.20
C PRO A 972 -82.61 -27.07 -2.16
N THR A 973 -81.87 -27.17 -1.03
CA THR A 973 -81.21 -28.39 -0.48
C THR A 973 -80.06 -29.01 -1.30
N ALA A 974 -78.83 -29.06 -0.79
CA ALA A 974 -78.30 -30.12 0.10
C ALA A 974 -76.79 -29.79 0.31
N GLN A 975 -76.06 -30.08 1.39
CA GLN A 975 -76.28 -30.89 2.59
C GLN A 975 -75.12 -30.60 3.58
N ILE A 976 -75.49 -30.28 4.83
CA ILE A 976 -75.04 -30.88 6.09
C ILE A 976 -73.52 -30.97 6.43
N PHE A 977 -73.07 -30.12 7.38
CA PHE A 977 -72.55 -30.42 8.74
C PHE A 977 -71.64 -29.25 9.20
N ARG A 978 -72.12 -28.30 10.01
CA ARG A 978 -72.23 -28.22 11.49
C ARG A 978 -70.91 -27.98 12.25
N ASN A 979 -70.79 -26.73 12.73
CA ASN A 979 -70.35 -26.23 14.06
C ASN A 979 -68.99 -26.57 14.69
N ASN A 980 -68.40 -25.47 15.20
CA ASN A 980 -67.70 -25.30 16.49
C ASN A 980 -66.27 -25.91 16.61
N THR A 981 -65.27 -25.28 17.23
CA THR A 981 -65.29 -24.35 18.37
C THR A 981 -63.91 -23.68 18.57
N SER A 982 -63.95 -22.51 19.23
CA SER A 982 -62.98 -21.91 20.18
C SER A 982 -61.62 -21.33 19.72
N SER A 983 -61.57 -20.00 19.73
CA SER A 983 -60.53 -19.08 20.28
C SER A 983 -59.79 -19.64 21.53
N PRO A 984 -58.66 -19.08 22.03
CA PRO A 984 -58.14 -17.72 21.77
C PRO A 984 -56.61 -17.60 21.61
N GLY A 985 -56.15 -16.40 21.21
CA GLY A 985 -54.72 -16.07 21.34
C GLY A 985 -54.22 -14.88 20.52
N ASN A 986 -54.76 -13.70 20.81
CA ASN A 986 -54.08 -12.40 20.86
C ASN A 986 -52.97 -11.99 19.84
N ASP A 987 -53.28 -10.87 19.18
CA ASP A 987 -52.48 -9.63 19.18
C ASP A 987 -51.09 -9.60 18.51
N ARG A 988 -51.03 -9.00 17.32
CA ARG A 988 -50.77 -7.55 17.12
C ARG A 988 -50.53 -7.25 15.63
N VAL A 989 -51.38 -6.41 15.05
CA VAL A 989 -51.12 -5.00 14.69
C VAL A 989 -50.06 -4.84 13.59
N GLY A 990 -50.55 -4.48 12.40
CA GLY A 990 -49.73 -3.98 11.31
C GLY A 990 -49.43 -2.49 11.43
N VAL A 991 -48.69 -1.97 10.45
CA VAL A 991 -48.58 -0.54 10.18
C VAL A 991 -48.72 -0.30 8.68
N ARG A 992 -49.80 0.38 8.30
CA ARG A 992 -49.88 1.33 7.17
C ARG A 992 -49.52 2.71 7.75
N LEU A 993 -48.58 3.44 7.17
CA LEU A 993 -48.76 4.39 6.05
C LEU A 993 -49.53 5.66 6.44
N LEU A 994 -49.01 6.80 5.94
CA LEU A 994 -49.58 8.16 5.89
C LEU A 994 -49.36 9.00 7.17
N ASP A 995 -49.15 10.31 7.14
CA ASP A 995 -49.08 11.30 6.06
C ASP A 995 -48.40 12.55 6.64
N TYR A 996 -47.87 13.39 5.76
CA TYR A 996 -47.30 14.69 6.08
C TYR A 996 -48.32 15.79 5.76
N ASN A 997 -48.69 16.65 6.73
CA ASN A 997 -48.70 18.10 6.50
C ASN A 997 -49.00 18.97 7.73
N ARG A 998 -48.09 19.93 7.91
CA ARG A 998 -48.23 21.38 8.16
C ARG A 998 -48.93 21.97 9.40
N ASP A 999 -48.12 22.83 10.04
CA ASP A 999 -48.40 24.16 10.61
C ASP A 999 -49.38 24.26 11.78
N SER A 1000 -48.88 24.66 12.95
CA SER A 1000 -48.89 26.07 13.39
C SER A 1000 -48.71 26.23 14.92
N GLY A 1001 -47.85 27.18 15.30
CA GLY A 1001 -48.04 28.09 16.43
C GLY A 1001 -47.94 27.54 17.86
N LEU A 1002 -46.75 27.64 18.46
CA LEU A 1002 -46.56 27.64 19.91
C LEU A 1002 -46.62 29.08 20.45
N LYS A 1003 -47.59 29.36 21.32
CA LYS A 1003 -47.50 30.38 22.38
C LYS A 1003 -47.96 29.72 23.68
N ALA A 1004 -47.11 29.87 24.69
CA ALA A 1004 -47.26 29.37 26.04
C ALA A 1004 -48.13 30.29 26.90
N GLU A 1005 -48.75 29.72 27.94
CA GLU A 1005 -48.98 30.32 29.27
C GLU A 1005 -49.37 29.19 30.24
N SER A 1006 -48.50 28.89 31.21
CA SER A 1006 -48.65 29.20 32.65
C SER A 1006 -49.39 28.10 33.44
N GLY A 1007 -48.96 27.64 34.61
CA GLY A 1007 -47.80 28.00 35.40
C GLY A 1007 -47.78 27.21 36.73
N THR A 1008 -46.83 27.62 37.57
CA THR A 1008 -46.76 27.50 39.04
C THR A 1008 -46.45 26.11 39.63
N THR A 1009 -45.51 25.93 40.57
CA THR A 1009 -44.72 26.86 41.42
C THR A 1009 -43.68 26.07 42.23
N GLU A 1010 -42.48 26.67 42.37
CA GLU A 1010 -41.68 26.84 43.61
C GLU A 1010 -41.01 25.63 44.33
N ASN A 1011 -39.83 25.73 44.95
CA ASN A 1011 -38.91 26.86 45.15
C ASN A 1011 -37.49 26.40 45.54
N SER A 1012 -36.55 27.35 45.38
CA SER A 1012 -35.26 27.53 46.07
C SER A 1012 -34.00 26.90 45.45
N ALA A 1013 -32.87 27.60 45.23
CA ALA A 1013 -32.54 29.03 45.21
C ALA A 1013 -31.09 29.19 44.68
N ARG A 1014 -30.92 30.18 43.78
CA ARG A 1014 -29.89 31.26 43.74
C ARG A 1014 -28.37 30.90 43.78
N GLU A 1015 -27.45 31.56 43.07
CA GLU A 1015 -27.45 32.81 42.28
C GLU A 1015 -26.05 33.06 41.62
N LEU A 1016 -26.05 33.72 40.44
CA LEU A 1016 -25.16 34.84 39.99
C LEU A 1016 -23.65 34.57 39.69
N LEU A 1017 -22.92 35.23 38.77
CA LEU A 1017 -23.13 36.29 37.74
C LEU A 1017 -21.78 36.56 36.99
N ILE A 1018 -21.86 37.06 35.74
CA ILE A 1018 -21.06 38.17 35.10
C ILE A 1018 -19.56 37.90 34.80
N ALA A 1019 -18.90 38.33 33.71
CA ALA A 1019 -19.03 39.42 32.71
C ALA A 1019 -18.28 39.01 31.41
N GLU A 1020 -18.68 39.43 30.20
CA GLU A 1020 -18.21 40.64 29.44
C GLU A 1020 -16.68 40.66 29.22
N ASP A 1021 -16.10 40.79 28.02
CA ASP A 1021 -16.45 41.65 26.89
C ASP A 1021 -15.88 41.13 25.54
N SER A 1022 -16.62 41.42 24.47
CA SER A 1022 -16.18 41.52 23.06
C SER A 1022 -15.62 42.96 22.85
N PRO A 1023 -15.04 43.42 21.70
CA PRO A 1023 -15.18 42.89 20.35
C PRO A 1023 -13.97 43.11 19.40
N ASP A 1024 -14.25 42.81 18.12
CA ASP A 1024 -13.67 43.36 16.88
C ASP A 1024 -12.54 42.60 16.17
N VAL A 1025 -12.47 42.46 14.83
CA VAL A 1025 -13.39 42.39 13.66
C VAL A 1025 -12.46 42.44 12.40
N ILE A 1026 -12.93 41.91 11.26
CA ILE A 1026 -12.43 42.05 9.86
C ILE A 1026 -11.32 41.12 9.33
N ILE A 1027 -11.77 40.01 8.73
CA ILE A 1027 -11.73 39.68 7.28
C ILE A 1027 -10.53 40.22 6.45
N ARG A 1028 -9.68 39.30 5.99
CA ARG A 1028 -9.46 39.07 4.55
C ARG A 1028 -9.04 37.64 4.28
#